data_AF-A0A246J8M4-F1
#
_entry.id   AF-A0A246J8M4-F1
#
_cell.length_a   1.000
_cell.length_b   1.000
_cell.length_c   1.000
_cell.angle_alpha   90.00
_cell.angle_beta   90.00
_cell.angle_gamma   90.00
#
_symmetry.space_group_name_H-M   'P 1'
#
loop_
_entity.id
_entity.type
_entity.pdbx_description
1 polymer ?
#
loop_
_entity_poly.entity_id
_entity_poly.type
_entity_poly.pdbx_seq_one_letter_code
_entity_poly.pdbx_strand_id
1 'polypeptide(L)'
;MSTAHDAWVRRALRLPPTLALEPGTLATAEKWLFVFLPFGLATRRASRLLRLAGTFEGRALIFDRYVQRTLALFELRYDEAVDFALRWFEPVETWRVYEQVEHTGMEVMRTAHALGLRNFAQVREAFFSRGAPLQRRELVQLLVAEGVVRNVAELAWAGKERDTLGYSYAPVDADEIQRLRGIVRCLLAHGVAREQVAAILRFPLSSMAPDALEANIGVLEAAGTFEVAAVLAQVGDRLWRTPTPTWRFIVDVLDARTPQDLAKFRALLDCHHDLSVDLAQELKLHCAGLDELAGCQRLLAGLDPQRDDAASFVAHVRRLTRAPHSLNANQLARSEAYLKGGDSLPPFLQVLQDHGLGDAASVTEFQRCFRQLTAAGLDRALKTLEAVAVEEPLPQRVDWVLQAGKSGYFHVYDYLIETFRLQGLMPLQQILPLGSLGIAFLRCLIEDRRLDSLKAVRDWYRDAVGIVGYRGDSSYDAADKLLFDDAFDRNHFGLLASNQRAVHGIVHTRIQRSLGTWPWQAEEVEKEAYREASRLLGAQMRTELLPALAKILKSTGGVILESLFEDEGDQPLDLERKLTCLTPLLAELVAGGGPSGTTLTAMQLDAIAVVYRSPQEFIRTKWHEVRGHESHLQGLVLRQSYEMAWRHARRRLRRDLDSVGFHALRRAAQFSENFRDYPNMFTACQRLSPKQLRQNALGASLDTLALHLGSLLALAREDGTVSRWIREGFDELTAMEQGSLGAFQRVGELVDLFAVVLPDALDAHADAFIERLPENDAAHWASRLGPSVPELEGRALLRAVVSRTRAKLLPLHLAWARRQFKLYEQEEDASRRAQLMSGVVSKHPAAYFAKQAAGLCTAGNLRMWEEERHCHLVVFDPQMQRMVGMAMLYVQQIPELDSHRLSLVIRGINPTEEMLASHDTRSIVESFFDAAVLVAQDNNLACVAFPAPSGAHIMSNRDAVEKDLKKRYVARAPVQPRAEGVGRNALRHAPERVAAKFYAYEQGSEGVDALYVIWRPSETIPEIPPAASASEAQANAWA
;
A
#
# COMPACT_ATOMS: atom_id res chain seq x y z
N MET A 1 -38.34 -48.05 -59.28
CA MET A 1 -37.67 -47.19 -60.29
C MET A 1 -37.59 -47.94 -61.61
N SER A 2 -37.73 -47.28 -62.76
CA SER A 2 -37.47 -47.95 -64.05
C SER A 2 -35.97 -48.29 -64.16
N THR A 3 -35.63 -49.40 -64.83
CA THR A 3 -34.25 -49.90 -64.98
C THR A 3 -33.29 -48.88 -65.59
N ALA A 4 -33.81 -47.94 -66.40
CA ALA A 4 -33.04 -46.84 -66.95
C ALA A 4 -32.57 -45.85 -65.87
N HIS A 5 -33.46 -45.39 -64.98
CA HIS A 5 -33.11 -44.40 -63.93
C HIS A 5 -32.03 -44.95 -62.97
N ASP A 6 -32.06 -46.24 -62.68
CA ASP A 6 -31.05 -46.92 -61.83
C ASP A 6 -29.64 -46.80 -62.43
N ALA A 7 -29.51 -46.98 -63.75
CA ALA A 7 -28.23 -46.88 -64.47
C ALA A 7 -27.64 -45.46 -64.46
N TRP A 8 -28.48 -44.42 -64.57
CA TRP A 8 -28.05 -43.01 -64.52
C TRP A 8 -27.56 -42.62 -63.13
N VAL A 9 -28.28 -43.00 -62.07
CA VAL A 9 -27.89 -42.72 -60.68
C VAL A 9 -26.57 -43.41 -60.35
N ARG A 10 -26.40 -44.67 -60.75
CA ARG A 10 -25.13 -45.42 -60.55
C ARG A 10 -23.94 -44.75 -61.23
N ARG A 11 -24.13 -44.23 -62.45
CA ARG A 11 -23.07 -43.53 -63.20
C ARG A 11 -22.71 -42.19 -62.55
N ALA A 12 -23.70 -41.42 -62.09
CA ALA A 12 -23.48 -40.14 -61.42
C ALA A 12 -22.75 -40.30 -60.08
N LEU A 13 -23.12 -41.31 -59.29
CA LEU A 13 -22.55 -41.58 -57.97
C LEU A 13 -21.33 -42.52 -58.00
N ARG A 14 -20.92 -42.98 -59.20
CA ARG A 14 -19.84 -43.94 -59.44
C ARG A 14 -19.94 -45.19 -58.55
N LEU A 15 -21.12 -45.83 -58.56
CA LEU A 15 -21.41 -47.06 -57.80
C LEU A 15 -21.21 -48.31 -58.68
N PRO A 16 -20.66 -49.42 -58.15
CA PRO A 16 -20.46 -50.64 -58.92
C PRO A 16 -21.80 -51.34 -59.21
N PRO A 17 -21.89 -52.09 -60.32
CA PRO A 17 -23.13 -52.79 -60.70
C PRO A 17 -23.55 -53.87 -59.68
N THR A 18 -22.59 -54.38 -58.90
CA THR A 18 -22.80 -55.43 -57.89
C THR A 18 -23.49 -54.93 -56.61
N LEU A 19 -23.56 -53.62 -56.38
CA LEU A 19 -24.19 -53.05 -55.19
C LEU A 19 -25.61 -52.61 -55.51
N ALA A 20 -26.63 -53.09 -54.81
CA ALA A 20 -28.01 -52.63 -55.04
C ALA A 20 -28.18 -51.16 -54.60
N LEU A 21 -29.00 -50.34 -55.29
CA LEU A 21 -29.31 -48.98 -54.82
C LEU A 21 -30.24 -49.02 -53.60
N GLU A 22 -31.24 -49.90 -53.64
CA GLU A 22 -32.08 -50.25 -52.50
C GLU A 22 -31.70 -51.65 -51.99
N PRO A 23 -31.50 -51.83 -50.68
CA PRO A 23 -31.17 -53.12 -50.11
C PRO A 23 -32.36 -54.07 -50.23
N GLY A 24 -32.15 -55.27 -50.78
CA GLY A 24 -33.18 -56.31 -50.81
C GLY A 24 -33.63 -56.75 -49.41
N THR A 25 -34.70 -57.53 -49.33
CA THR A 25 -35.26 -58.04 -48.05
C THR A 25 -34.22 -58.82 -47.24
N LEU A 26 -33.41 -59.65 -47.88
CA LEU A 26 -32.35 -60.43 -47.24
C LEU A 26 -31.21 -59.55 -46.72
N ALA A 27 -30.73 -58.60 -47.54
CA ALA A 27 -29.74 -57.60 -47.13
C ALA A 27 -30.26 -56.67 -46.01
N THR A 28 -31.57 -56.46 -45.92
CA THR A 28 -32.21 -55.69 -44.85
C THR A 28 -32.32 -56.50 -43.56
N ALA A 29 -32.55 -57.81 -43.64
CA ALA A 29 -32.52 -58.72 -42.50
C ALA A 29 -31.10 -58.88 -41.95
N GLU A 30 -30.10 -59.02 -42.83
CA GLU A 30 -28.69 -59.10 -42.44
C GLU A 30 -28.23 -57.87 -41.64
N LYS A 31 -28.74 -56.67 -41.95
CA LYS A 31 -28.41 -55.44 -41.19
C LYS A 31 -28.74 -55.55 -39.71
N TRP A 32 -29.83 -56.21 -39.34
CA TRP A 32 -30.19 -56.44 -37.94
C TRP A 32 -29.21 -57.37 -37.24
N LEU A 33 -28.68 -58.36 -37.95
CA LEU A 33 -27.64 -59.26 -37.44
C LEU A 33 -26.33 -58.51 -37.19
N PHE A 34 -26.03 -57.54 -38.05
CA PHE A 34 -24.80 -56.75 -37.99
C PHE A 34 -24.78 -55.66 -36.93
N VAL A 35 -25.93 -55.27 -36.36
CA VAL A 35 -26.01 -54.35 -35.20
C VAL A 35 -25.21 -54.89 -33.99
N PHE A 36 -25.04 -56.20 -33.89
CA PHE A 36 -24.30 -56.85 -32.81
C PHE A 36 -22.78 -56.98 -33.08
N LEU A 37 -22.26 -56.49 -34.21
CA LEU A 37 -20.83 -56.49 -34.48
C LEU A 37 -20.08 -55.53 -33.53
N PRO A 38 -18.91 -55.93 -33.01
CA PRO A 38 -18.00 -55.00 -32.35
C PRO A 38 -17.70 -53.78 -33.24
N PHE A 39 -17.68 -52.59 -32.65
CA PHE A 39 -17.56 -51.32 -33.37
C PHE A 39 -16.39 -51.29 -34.37
N GLY A 40 -15.21 -51.77 -33.99
CA GLY A 40 -14.05 -51.86 -34.88
C GLY A 40 -14.22 -52.77 -36.11
N LEU A 41 -15.06 -53.81 -36.03
CA LEU A 41 -15.40 -54.64 -37.19
C LEU A 41 -16.45 -53.96 -38.07
N ALA A 42 -17.37 -53.23 -37.46
CA ALA A 42 -18.37 -52.44 -38.16
C ALA A 42 -17.73 -51.27 -38.95
N THR A 43 -16.75 -50.57 -38.39
CA THR A 43 -15.98 -49.52 -39.08
C THR A 43 -15.10 -50.08 -40.20
N ARG A 44 -14.44 -51.23 -40.00
CA ARG A 44 -13.71 -51.94 -41.08
C ARG A 44 -14.60 -52.28 -42.25
N ARG A 45 -15.81 -52.76 -41.96
CA ARG A 45 -16.83 -53.04 -42.97
C ARG A 45 -17.30 -51.76 -43.67
N ALA A 46 -17.54 -50.68 -42.91
CA ALA A 46 -17.89 -49.37 -43.45
C ALA A 46 -16.81 -48.89 -44.45
N SER A 47 -15.54 -48.86 -44.05
CA SER A 47 -14.43 -48.45 -44.93
C SER A 47 -14.34 -49.30 -46.21
N ARG A 48 -14.60 -50.61 -46.14
CA ARG A 48 -14.63 -51.48 -47.33
C ARG A 48 -15.78 -51.15 -48.27
N LEU A 49 -16.98 -50.91 -47.73
CA LEU A 49 -18.16 -50.57 -48.52
C LEU A 49 -18.05 -49.18 -49.15
N LEU A 50 -17.52 -48.19 -48.41
CA LEU A 50 -17.34 -46.83 -48.91
C LEU A 50 -16.30 -46.76 -50.03
N ARG A 51 -15.26 -47.62 -50.02
CA ARG A 51 -14.27 -47.72 -51.11
C ARG A 51 -14.87 -48.16 -52.45
N LEU A 52 -16.09 -48.70 -52.46
CA LEU A 52 -16.77 -49.10 -53.69
C LEU A 52 -17.29 -47.90 -54.48
N ALA A 53 -17.53 -46.74 -53.85
CA ALA A 53 -18.07 -45.56 -54.51
C ALA A 53 -16.99 -44.48 -54.79
N GLY A 54 -17.01 -43.96 -56.01
CA GLY A 54 -16.03 -42.99 -56.48
C GLY A 54 -16.26 -41.54 -56.04
N THR A 55 -17.49 -41.13 -55.71
CA THR A 55 -17.83 -39.75 -55.31
C THR A 55 -18.21 -39.66 -53.82
N PHE A 56 -18.15 -38.44 -53.24
CA PHE A 56 -18.54 -38.23 -51.84
C PHE A 56 -20.03 -38.51 -51.64
N GLU A 57 -20.88 -38.03 -52.55
CA GLU A 57 -22.32 -38.21 -52.53
C GLU A 57 -22.70 -39.70 -52.68
N GLY A 58 -21.95 -40.44 -53.50
CA GLY A 58 -22.13 -41.89 -53.65
C GLY A 58 -21.75 -42.63 -52.37
N ARG A 59 -20.68 -42.22 -51.70
CA ARG A 59 -20.25 -42.77 -50.41
C ARG A 59 -21.23 -42.42 -49.29
N ALA A 60 -21.76 -41.20 -49.25
CA ALA A 60 -22.80 -40.79 -48.31
C ALA A 60 -24.07 -41.64 -48.49
N LEU A 61 -24.48 -41.91 -49.74
CA LEU A 61 -25.60 -42.81 -50.03
C LEU A 61 -25.33 -44.24 -49.54
N ILE A 62 -24.12 -44.78 -49.76
CA ILE A 62 -23.74 -46.09 -49.22
C ILE A 62 -23.75 -46.08 -47.69
N PHE A 63 -23.27 -45.00 -47.08
CA PHE A 63 -23.22 -44.87 -45.63
C PHE A 63 -24.63 -44.92 -45.04
N ASP A 64 -25.54 -44.06 -45.52
CA ASP A 64 -26.95 -44.01 -45.13
C ASP A 64 -27.64 -45.38 -45.28
N ARG A 65 -27.51 -45.99 -46.46
CA ARG A 65 -28.28 -47.20 -46.79
C ARG A 65 -27.71 -48.47 -46.22
N TYR A 66 -26.38 -48.61 -46.09
CA TYR A 66 -25.74 -49.89 -45.74
C TYR A 66 -24.96 -49.86 -44.42
N VAL A 67 -24.49 -48.69 -43.98
CA VAL A 67 -23.59 -48.57 -42.82
C VAL A 67 -24.31 -48.02 -41.59
N GLN A 68 -25.13 -46.98 -41.74
CA GLN A 68 -25.75 -46.25 -40.64
C GLN A 68 -26.57 -47.16 -39.73
N ARG A 69 -27.35 -48.09 -40.30
CA ARG A 69 -28.12 -49.07 -39.52
C ARG A 69 -27.27 -50.08 -38.76
N THR A 70 -26.07 -50.38 -39.25
CA THR A 70 -25.11 -51.26 -38.57
C THR A 70 -24.47 -50.55 -37.36
N LEU A 71 -24.42 -49.21 -37.39
CA LEU A 71 -23.89 -48.35 -36.34
C LEU A 71 -25.02 -47.57 -35.62
N ALA A 72 -26.28 -47.98 -35.78
CA ALA A 72 -27.47 -47.21 -35.37
C ALA A 72 -27.59 -47.02 -33.85
N LEU A 73 -26.93 -47.88 -33.06
CA LEU A 73 -26.87 -47.75 -31.60
C LEU A 73 -26.08 -46.50 -31.16
N PHE A 74 -25.47 -45.77 -32.09
CA PHE A 74 -24.56 -44.68 -31.77
C PHE A 74 -24.79 -43.39 -32.58
N GLU A 75 -25.99 -43.11 -33.13
CA GLU A 75 -26.36 -41.78 -33.70
C GLU A 75 -25.28 -41.04 -34.54
N LEU A 76 -24.67 -41.72 -35.51
CA LEU A 76 -23.54 -41.18 -36.27
C LEU A 76 -23.90 -40.18 -37.37
N ARG A 77 -23.16 -39.06 -37.44
CA ARG A 77 -23.13 -38.17 -38.62
C ARG A 77 -22.01 -38.56 -39.59
N TYR A 78 -22.28 -38.35 -40.88
CA TYR A 78 -21.32 -38.56 -41.96
C TYR A 78 -21.03 -37.22 -42.64
N ASP A 79 -19.80 -36.73 -42.52
CA ASP A 79 -19.31 -35.50 -43.13
C ASP A 79 -18.03 -35.75 -43.93
N GLU A 80 -17.46 -34.68 -44.49
CA GLU A 80 -16.22 -34.76 -45.28
C GLU A 80 -15.00 -35.19 -44.46
N ALA A 81 -14.94 -34.85 -43.18
CA ALA A 81 -13.84 -35.23 -42.29
C ALA A 81 -13.89 -36.73 -41.98
N VAL A 82 -15.08 -37.26 -41.72
CA VAL A 82 -15.38 -38.68 -41.51
C VAL A 82 -15.15 -39.47 -42.80
N ASP A 83 -15.59 -38.98 -43.97
CA ASP A 83 -15.29 -39.60 -45.28
C ASP A 83 -13.78 -39.74 -45.48
N PHE A 84 -13.04 -38.66 -45.21
CA PHE A 84 -11.60 -38.64 -45.35
C PHE A 84 -10.93 -39.59 -44.36
N ALA A 85 -11.34 -39.58 -43.09
CA ALA A 85 -10.82 -40.46 -42.04
C ALA A 85 -11.03 -41.94 -42.38
N LEU A 86 -12.24 -42.34 -42.75
CA LEU A 86 -12.58 -43.74 -43.05
C LEU A 86 -11.85 -44.31 -44.28
N ARG A 87 -11.36 -43.44 -45.17
CA ARG A 87 -10.62 -43.83 -46.38
C ARG A 87 -9.13 -43.95 -46.13
N TRP A 88 -8.56 -42.99 -45.42
CA TRP A 88 -7.11 -42.75 -45.37
C TRP A 88 -6.45 -43.07 -44.01
N PHE A 89 -7.24 -43.24 -42.96
CA PHE A 89 -6.76 -43.62 -41.63
C PHE A 89 -7.14 -45.06 -41.29
N GLU A 90 -6.44 -45.63 -40.31
CA GLU A 90 -6.73 -46.95 -39.77
C GLU A 90 -8.16 -46.99 -39.18
N PRO A 91 -8.88 -48.12 -39.33
CA PRO A 91 -10.24 -48.26 -38.84
C PRO A 91 -10.34 -48.00 -37.34
N VAL A 92 -11.28 -47.14 -36.95
CA VAL A 92 -11.49 -46.78 -35.55
C VAL A 92 -12.07 -47.95 -34.76
N GLU A 93 -11.42 -48.31 -33.65
CA GLU A 93 -11.79 -49.50 -32.87
C GLU A 93 -12.94 -49.27 -31.87
N THR A 94 -13.17 -48.02 -31.45
CA THR A 94 -14.19 -47.68 -30.44
C THR A 94 -15.04 -46.48 -30.82
N TRP A 95 -16.30 -46.50 -30.38
CA TRP A 95 -17.26 -45.41 -30.54
C TRP A 95 -16.69 -44.03 -30.17
N ARG A 96 -16.09 -43.93 -28.97
CA ARG A 96 -15.55 -42.66 -28.44
C ARG A 96 -14.47 -42.04 -29.32
N VAL A 97 -13.70 -42.86 -30.04
CA VAL A 97 -12.65 -42.36 -30.94
C VAL A 97 -13.27 -41.85 -32.24
N TYR A 98 -14.41 -42.41 -32.67
CA TYR A 98 -15.13 -41.94 -33.86
C TYR A 98 -15.82 -40.60 -33.58
N GLU A 99 -16.51 -40.47 -32.45
CA GLU A 99 -17.13 -39.22 -32.01
C GLU A 99 -16.11 -38.06 -31.99
N GLN A 100 -14.85 -38.35 -31.64
CA GLN A 100 -13.77 -37.35 -31.68
C GLN A 100 -13.33 -36.96 -33.11
N VAL A 101 -13.42 -37.88 -34.09
CA VAL A 101 -13.13 -37.61 -35.52
C VAL A 101 -14.11 -36.59 -36.07
N GLU A 102 -15.40 -36.72 -35.73
CA GLU A 102 -16.48 -35.83 -36.15
C GLU A 102 -16.22 -34.36 -35.75
N HIS A 103 -15.50 -34.13 -34.66
CA HIS A 103 -15.21 -32.78 -34.14
C HIS A 103 -13.83 -32.24 -34.57
N THR A 104 -13.09 -32.95 -35.43
CA THR A 104 -11.70 -32.59 -35.80
C THR A 104 -11.62 -31.65 -37.01
N GLY A 105 -12.61 -31.69 -37.92
CA GLY A 105 -12.62 -30.90 -39.15
C GLY A 105 -11.71 -31.45 -40.26
N MET A 106 -12.03 -31.15 -41.53
CA MET A 106 -11.36 -31.74 -42.69
C MET A 106 -9.89 -31.31 -42.85
N GLU A 107 -9.59 -30.04 -42.61
CA GLU A 107 -8.24 -29.49 -42.83
C GLU A 107 -7.21 -30.04 -41.83
N VAL A 108 -7.62 -30.33 -40.60
CA VAL A 108 -6.77 -31.02 -39.62
C VAL A 108 -6.48 -32.45 -40.08
N MET A 109 -7.48 -33.16 -40.63
CA MET A 109 -7.31 -34.51 -41.14
C MET A 109 -6.37 -34.57 -42.35
N ARG A 110 -6.46 -33.61 -43.27
CA ARG A 110 -5.54 -33.48 -44.41
C ARG A 110 -4.12 -33.20 -43.95
N THR A 111 -3.95 -32.28 -43.01
CA THR A 111 -2.65 -31.92 -42.44
C THR A 111 -2.03 -33.10 -41.70
N ALA A 112 -2.82 -33.81 -40.89
CA ALA A 112 -2.38 -35.01 -40.21
C ALA A 112 -1.92 -36.10 -41.20
N HIS A 113 -2.67 -36.31 -42.28
CA HIS A 113 -2.30 -37.26 -43.31
C HIS A 113 -1.01 -36.88 -44.04
N ALA A 114 -0.82 -35.58 -44.33
CA ALA A 114 0.38 -35.03 -44.95
C ALA A 114 1.62 -35.20 -44.05
N LEU A 115 1.45 -35.13 -42.72
CA LEU A 115 2.50 -35.38 -41.75
C LEU A 115 2.84 -36.86 -41.56
N GLY A 116 2.12 -37.77 -42.23
CA GLY A 116 2.33 -39.22 -42.13
C GLY A 116 1.61 -39.89 -40.97
N LEU A 117 0.68 -39.20 -40.30
CA LEU A 117 -0.17 -39.81 -39.27
C LEU A 117 -1.17 -40.76 -39.95
N ARG A 118 -1.35 -41.96 -39.38
CA ARG A 118 -2.18 -43.02 -39.97
C ARG A 118 -3.29 -43.51 -39.08
N ASN A 119 -3.26 -43.25 -37.78
CA ASN A 119 -4.38 -43.53 -36.89
C ASN A 119 -4.76 -42.32 -36.04
N PHE A 120 -6.00 -42.32 -35.56
CA PHE A 120 -6.55 -41.18 -34.84
C PHE A 120 -5.92 -40.98 -33.46
N ALA A 121 -5.38 -42.03 -32.83
CA ALA A 121 -4.66 -41.88 -31.57
C ALA A 121 -3.45 -40.96 -31.74
N GLN A 122 -2.70 -41.11 -32.84
CA GLN A 122 -1.58 -40.24 -33.18
C GLN A 122 -2.03 -38.82 -33.59
N VAL A 123 -3.15 -38.68 -34.31
CA VAL A 123 -3.74 -37.36 -34.62
C VAL A 123 -4.12 -36.62 -33.34
N ARG A 124 -4.73 -37.33 -32.39
CA ARG A 124 -5.12 -36.78 -31.10
C ARG A 124 -3.90 -36.40 -30.27
N GLU A 125 -2.86 -37.22 -30.25
CA GLU A 125 -1.62 -36.90 -29.57
C GLU A 125 -0.95 -35.65 -30.15
N ALA A 126 -0.93 -35.52 -31.48
CA ALA A 126 -0.27 -34.42 -32.18
C ALA A 126 -1.04 -33.09 -32.15
N PHE A 127 -2.38 -33.11 -32.20
CA PHE A 127 -3.21 -31.90 -32.35
C PHE A 127 -4.18 -31.63 -31.19
N PHE A 128 -4.36 -32.59 -30.26
CA PHE A 128 -5.43 -32.56 -29.24
C PHE A 128 -4.99 -33.04 -27.84
N SER A 129 -3.68 -33.13 -27.57
CA SER A 129 -3.20 -33.46 -26.23
C SER A 129 -3.65 -32.39 -25.21
N ARG A 130 -4.04 -32.83 -23.99
CA ARG A 130 -4.79 -32.05 -22.98
C ARG A 130 -4.26 -30.61 -22.80
N GLY A 131 -5.05 -29.62 -23.22
CA GLY A 131 -4.86 -28.19 -22.92
C GLY A 131 -4.62 -27.27 -24.12
N ALA A 132 -4.44 -27.82 -25.33
CA ALA A 132 -4.12 -27.02 -26.52
C ALA A 132 -5.32 -26.23 -27.08
N PRO A 133 -5.25 -24.88 -27.21
CA PRO A 133 -6.30 -24.09 -27.85
C PRO A 133 -6.40 -24.35 -29.36
N LEU A 134 -7.61 -24.18 -29.91
CA LEU A 134 -7.95 -24.34 -31.34
C LEU A 134 -6.99 -23.60 -32.28
N GLN A 135 -6.46 -22.45 -31.84
CA GLN A 135 -5.54 -21.56 -32.56
C GLN A 135 -4.27 -22.25 -33.04
N ARG A 136 -3.75 -23.23 -32.29
CA ARG A 136 -2.53 -23.95 -32.66
C ARG A 136 -2.71 -24.77 -33.94
N ARG A 137 -3.94 -25.16 -34.27
CA ARG A 137 -4.24 -25.98 -35.46
C ARG A 137 -4.01 -25.19 -36.74
N GLU A 138 -4.49 -23.96 -36.81
CA GLU A 138 -4.36 -23.10 -38.00
C GLU A 138 -2.91 -22.66 -38.23
N LEU A 139 -2.16 -22.40 -37.16
CA LEU A 139 -0.74 -22.04 -37.24
C LEU A 139 0.12 -23.22 -37.68
N VAL A 140 -0.13 -24.43 -37.15
CA VAL A 140 0.55 -25.66 -37.59
C VAL A 140 0.19 -25.99 -39.04
N GLN A 141 -1.07 -25.83 -39.43
CA GLN A 141 -1.50 -25.97 -40.83
C GLN A 141 -0.71 -25.04 -41.75
N LEU A 142 -0.51 -23.78 -41.37
CA LEU A 142 0.30 -22.84 -42.14
C LEU A 142 1.76 -23.30 -42.26
N LEU A 143 2.39 -23.74 -41.16
CA LEU A 143 3.78 -24.24 -41.21
C LEU A 143 3.92 -25.49 -42.10
N VAL A 144 2.91 -26.36 -42.14
CA VAL A 144 2.89 -27.54 -43.03
C VAL A 144 2.68 -27.12 -44.48
N ALA A 145 1.76 -26.19 -44.73
CA ALA A 145 1.47 -25.66 -46.07
C ALA A 145 2.68 -24.94 -46.68
N GLU A 146 3.43 -24.17 -45.88
CA GLU A 146 4.67 -23.49 -46.30
C GLU A 146 5.90 -24.44 -46.29
N GLY A 147 5.72 -25.73 -45.99
CA GLY A 147 6.79 -26.74 -46.06
C GLY A 147 7.85 -26.62 -44.96
N VAL A 148 7.59 -25.82 -43.92
CA VAL A 148 8.44 -25.67 -42.73
C VAL A 148 8.44 -26.96 -41.92
N VAL A 149 7.25 -27.53 -41.68
CA VAL A 149 7.06 -28.81 -40.98
C VAL A 149 6.58 -29.88 -41.96
N ARG A 150 7.31 -30.99 -42.07
CA ARG A 150 7.06 -32.04 -43.07
C ARG A 150 6.67 -33.39 -42.47
N ASN A 151 7.00 -33.61 -41.21
CA ASN A 151 6.68 -34.86 -40.53
C ASN A 151 6.36 -34.61 -39.05
N VAL A 152 5.86 -35.63 -38.38
CA VAL A 152 5.40 -35.56 -36.98
C VAL A 152 6.49 -35.13 -36.01
N ALA A 153 7.74 -35.57 -36.21
CA ALA A 153 8.84 -35.25 -35.30
C ALA A 153 9.17 -33.74 -35.33
N GLU A 154 9.03 -33.11 -36.50
CA GLU A 154 9.27 -31.68 -36.72
C GLU A 154 8.19 -30.78 -36.08
N LEU A 155 7.03 -31.32 -35.68
CA LEU A 155 6.04 -30.56 -34.90
C LEU A 155 6.60 -30.06 -33.56
N ALA A 156 7.59 -30.76 -33.01
CA ALA A 156 8.26 -30.33 -31.78
C ALA A 156 9.02 -29.00 -31.95
N TRP A 157 9.44 -28.64 -33.17
CA TRP A 157 10.14 -27.38 -33.45
C TRP A 157 9.28 -26.14 -33.19
N ALA A 158 7.95 -26.27 -33.31
CA ALA A 158 7.00 -25.20 -32.98
C ALA A 158 6.84 -24.97 -31.46
N GLY A 159 7.59 -25.69 -30.61
CA GLY A 159 7.59 -25.54 -29.14
C GLY A 159 6.46 -26.30 -28.43
N LYS A 160 6.58 -26.49 -27.12
CA LYS A 160 5.49 -26.99 -26.25
C LYS A 160 4.78 -25.80 -25.59
N GLU A 161 3.47 -25.87 -25.47
CA GLU A 161 2.53 -24.85 -24.90
C GLU A 161 2.93 -24.14 -23.59
N ARG A 162 3.93 -24.64 -22.86
CA ARG A 162 4.23 -24.15 -21.50
C ARG A 162 5.02 -22.84 -21.42
N ASP A 163 5.61 -22.37 -22.51
CA ASP A 163 6.40 -21.12 -22.51
C ASP A 163 5.64 -19.90 -23.07
N THR A 164 4.39 -20.08 -23.52
CA THR A 164 3.55 -19.04 -24.12
C THR A 164 2.34 -18.71 -23.24
N LEU A 165 2.59 -18.14 -22.06
CA LEU A 165 1.56 -17.53 -21.22
C LEU A 165 1.15 -16.18 -21.82
N GLY A 166 0.12 -16.15 -22.68
CA GLY A 166 -0.40 -14.87 -23.19
C GLY A 166 -1.31 -14.89 -24.42
N TYR A 167 -1.71 -16.04 -24.96
CA TYR A 167 -2.67 -16.05 -26.08
C TYR A 167 -4.10 -15.93 -25.56
N SER A 168 -4.76 -14.83 -25.94
CA SER A 168 -6.21 -14.63 -25.83
C SER A 168 -6.95 -15.84 -26.38
N TYR A 169 -8.04 -16.29 -25.75
CA TYR A 169 -8.92 -17.34 -26.27
C TYR A 169 -9.65 -16.97 -27.59
N ALA A 170 -9.42 -15.77 -28.12
CA ALA A 170 -9.98 -15.33 -29.39
C ALA A 170 -9.44 -16.15 -30.58
N PRO A 171 -10.27 -16.51 -31.57
CA PRO A 171 -9.78 -17.14 -32.80
C PRO A 171 -8.73 -16.26 -33.49
N VAL A 172 -7.71 -16.88 -34.12
CA VAL A 172 -6.66 -16.16 -34.85
C VAL A 172 -7.31 -15.45 -36.04
N ASP A 173 -7.01 -14.17 -36.23
CA ASP A 173 -7.56 -13.44 -37.37
C ASP A 173 -6.87 -13.86 -38.68
N ALA A 174 -7.60 -13.82 -39.79
CA ALA A 174 -7.08 -14.11 -41.13
C ALA A 174 -5.89 -13.22 -41.49
N ASP A 175 -5.90 -11.97 -41.01
CA ASP A 175 -4.83 -11.00 -41.18
C ASP A 175 -3.56 -11.40 -40.40
N GLU A 176 -3.70 -11.93 -39.17
CA GLU A 176 -2.56 -12.44 -38.39
C GLU A 176 -1.91 -13.66 -39.07
N ILE A 177 -2.72 -14.57 -39.63
CA ILE A 177 -2.25 -15.71 -40.42
C ILE A 177 -1.47 -15.21 -41.65
N GLN A 178 -1.98 -14.19 -42.33
CA GLN A 178 -1.32 -13.64 -43.51
C GLN A 178 0.00 -12.94 -43.17
N ARG A 179 0.07 -12.19 -42.06
CA ARG A 179 1.33 -11.60 -41.57
C ARG A 179 2.36 -12.65 -41.18
N LEU A 180 1.95 -13.69 -40.46
CA LEU A 180 2.82 -14.82 -40.12
C LEU A 180 3.35 -15.51 -41.38
N ARG A 181 2.49 -15.73 -42.39
CA ARG A 181 2.90 -16.28 -43.69
C ARG A 181 3.98 -15.42 -44.35
N GLY A 182 3.83 -14.10 -44.30
CA GLY A 182 4.82 -13.15 -44.81
C GLY A 182 6.18 -13.30 -44.11
N ILE A 183 6.18 -13.35 -42.77
CA ILE A 183 7.40 -13.56 -41.96
C ILE A 183 8.07 -14.90 -42.31
N VAL A 184 7.30 -15.99 -42.35
CA VAL A 184 7.82 -17.35 -42.67
C VAL A 184 8.49 -17.37 -44.04
N ARG A 185 7.84 -16.82 -45.06
CA ARG A 185 8.38 -16.79 -46.42
C ARG A 185 9.64 -15.94 -46.51
N CYS A 186 9.63 -14.77 -45.85
CA CYS A 186 10.81 -13.89 -45.80
C CYS A 186 12.00 -14.61 -45.14
N LEU A 187 11.83 -15.18 -43.95
CA LEU A 187 12.93 -15.89 -43.25
C LEU A 187 13.46 -17.08 -44.07
N LEU A 188 12.59 -17.87 -44.71
CA LEU A 188 13.00 -18.96 -45.58
C LEU A 188 13.77 -18.47 -46.81
N ALA A 189 13.36 -17.35 -47.42
CA ALA A 189 14.04 -16.76 -48.57
C ALA A 189 15.46 -16.29 -48.21
N HIS A 190 15.68 -15.81 -46.99
CA HIS A 190 16.99 -15.44 -46.47
C HIS A 190 17.74 -16.62 -45.81
N GLY A 191 17.36 -17.87 -46.11
CA GLY A 191 18.14 -19.06 -45.74
C GLY A 191 18.04 -19.49 -44.27
N VAL A 192 17.09 -18.97 -43.50
CA VAL A 192 16.89 -19.39 -42.10
C VAL A 192 16.40 -20.84 -42.05
N ALA A 193 17.02 -21.66 -41.20
CA ALA A 193 16.69 -23.06 -41.07
C ALA A 193 15.23 -23.27 -40.63
N ARG A 194 14.55 -24.28 -41.21
CA ARG A 194 13.13 -24.60 -40.95
C ARG A 194 12.81 -24.75 -39.46
N GLU A 195 13.72 -25.32 -38.68
CA GLU A 195 13.56 -25.45 -37.23
C GLU A 195 13.47 -24.10 -36.53
N GLN A 196 14.33 -23.14 -36.90
CA GLN A 196 14.30 -21.78 -36.34
C GLN A 196 13.05 -21.01 -36.80
N VAL A 197 12.62 -21.20 -38.06
CA VAL A 197 11.37 -20.63 -38.58
C VAL A 197 10.15 -21.21 -37.87
N ALA A 198 10.08 -22.51 -37.63
CA ALA A 198 9.00 -23.14 -36.87
C ALA A 198 8.92 -22.58 -35.44
N ALA A 199 10.08 -22.31 -34.83
CA ALA A 199 10.17 -21.79 -33.47
C ALA A 199 9.71 -20.32 -33.34
N ILE A 200 9.38 -19.60 -34.41
CA ILE A 200 8.86 -18.22 -34.28
C ILE A 200 7.46 -18.17 -33.68
N LEU A 201 6.72 -19.29 -33.68
CA LEU A 201 5.42 -19.40 -33.02
C LEU A 201 5.48 -19.21 -31.50
N ARG A 202 6.68 -19.15 -30.91
CA ARG A 202 6.88 -18.74 -29.51
C ARG A 202 6.65 -17.25 -29.29
N PHE A 203 6.61 -16.44 -30.35
CA PHE A 203 6.46 -14.99 -30.29
C PHE A 203 5.01 -14.55 -30.55
N PRO A 204 4.55 -13.42 -29.96
CA PRO A 204 3.17 -12.96 -30.11
C PRO A 204 2.80 -12.67 -31.58
N LEU A 205 1.69 -13.20 -32.07
CA LEU A 205 1.23 -12.99 -33.45
C LEU A 205 0.90 -11.52 -33.75
N SER A 206 0.41 -10.79 -32.74
CA SER A 206 0.12 -9.36 -32.82
C SER A 206 1.35 -8.49 -33.10
N SER A 207 2.56 -9.02 -32.86
CA SER A 207 3.82 -8.31 -33.12
C SER A 207 4.38 -8.55 -34.52
N MET A 208 3.81 -9.49 -35.28
CA MET A 208 4.34 -9.88 -36.59
C MET A 208 4.15 -8.74 -37.60
N ALA A 209 5.24 -8.25 -38.17
CA ALA A 209 5.22 -7.20 -39.19
C ALA A 209 6.16 -7.58 -40.34
N PRO A 210 5.65 -8.22 -41.42
CA PRO A 210 6.49 -8.71 -42.52
C PRO A 210 7.23 -7.59 -43.25
N ASP A 211 6.57 -6.44 -43.47
CA ASP A 211 7.19 -5.30 -44.15
C ASP A 211 8.36 -4.73 -43.33
N ALA A 212 8.22 -4.69 -42.00
CA ALA A 212 9.28 -4.25 -41.11
C ALA A 212 10.43 -5.27 -41.07
N LEU A 213 10.14 -6.58 -41.09
CA LEU A 213 11.17 -7.62 -41.19
C LEU A 213 12.03 -7.43 -42.44
N GLU A 214 11.38 -7.29 -43.60
CA GLU A 214 12.06 -7.13 -44.88
C GLU A 214 12.92 -5.86 -44.89
N ALA A 215 12.36 -4.74 -44.42
CA ALA A 215 13.10 -3.49 -44.30
C ALA A 215 14.30 -3.58 -43.33
N ASN A 216 14.14 -4.28 -42.21
CA ASN A 216 15.19 -4.44 -41.20
C ASN A 216 16.30 -5.40 -41.69
N ILE A 217 15.96 -6.48 -42.41
CA ILE A 217 16.94 -7.33 -43.08
C ILE A 217 17.71 -6.52 -44.13
N GLY A 218 17.02 -5.68 -44.92
CA GLY A 218 17.69 -4.80 -45.88
C GLY A 218 18.70 -3.84 -45.25
N VAL A 219 18.43 -3.33 -44.04
CA VAL A 219 19.40 -2.52 -43.27
C VAL A 219 20.62 -3.36 -42.87
N LEU A 220 20.41 -4.59 -42.40
CA LEU A 220 21.49 -5.49 -42.02
C LEU A 220 22.36 -5.86 -43.24
N GLU A 221 21.74 -6.25 -44.35
CA GLU A 221 22.45 -6.62 -45.59
C GLU A 221 23.27 -5.45 -46.16
N ALA A 222 22.76 -4.22 -46.10
CA ALA A 222 23.47 -3.03 -46.55
C ALA A 222 24.71 -2.71 -45.70
N ALA A 223 24.72 -3.13 -44.42
CA ALA A 223 25.76 -2.82 -43.46
C ALA A 223 26.87 -3.88 -43.34
N GLY A 224 26.73 -5.04 -44.01
CA GLY A 224 27.71 -6.13 -44.04
C GLY A 224 27.05 -7.52 -44.12
N THR A 225 27.86 -8.59 -44.13
CA THR A 225 27.36 -9.99 -44.15
C THR A 225 26.87 -10.43 -42.77
N PHE A 226 25.72 -9.92 -42.32
CA PHE A 226 25.00 -10.50 -41.18
C PHE A 226 24.26 -11.76 -41.63
N GLU A 227 24.47 -12.86 -40.93
CA GLU A 227 23.63 -14.03 -41.11
C GLU A 227 22.29 -13.81 -40.40
N VAL A 228 21.19 -13.70 -41.17
CA VAL A 228 19.83 -13.44 -40.65
C VAL A 228 19.45 -14.45 -39.56
N ALA A 229 19.84 -15.72 -39.73
CA ALA A 229 19.63 -16.78 -38.73
C ALA A 229 20.34 -16.48 -37.39
N ALA A 230 21.59 -16.01 -37.44
CA ALA A 230 22.36 -15.65 -36.25
C ALA A 230 21.80 -14.40 -35.56
N VAL A 231 21.33 -13.41 -36.32
CA VAL A 231 20.67 -12.21 -35.77
C VAL A 231 19.36 -12.59 -35.09
N LEU A 232 18.50 -13.37 -35.76
CA LEU A 232 17.24 -13.86 -35.22
C LEU A 232 17.45 -14.61 -33.89
N ALA A 233 18.49 -15.44 -33.79
CA ALA A 233 18.82 -16.16 -32.57
C ALA A 233 19.20 -15.23 -31.39
N GLN A 234 19.79 -14.06 -31.67
CA GLN A 234 20.27 -13.13 -30.65
C GLN A 234 19.21 -12.10 -30.20
N VAL A 235 18.40 -11.60 -31.13
CA VAL A 235 17.44 -10.50 -30.87
C VAL A 235 15.97 -10.94 -30.83
N GLY A 236 15.63 -12.10 -31.40
CA GLY A 236 14.28 -12.65 -31.43
C GLY A 236 13.30 -11.83 -32.28
N ASP A 237 12.09 -11.64 -31.74
CA ASP A 237 10.99 -10.92 -32.39
C ASP A 237 11.25 -9.43 -32.66
N ARG A 238 12.25 -8.84 -32.00
CA ARG A 238 12.71 -7.47 -32.28
C ARG A 238 13.10 -7.28 -33.75
N LEU A 239 13.49 -8.35 -34.44
CA LEU A 239 13.84 -8.27 -35.86
C LEU A 239 12.69 -7.75 -36.74
N TRP A 240 11.43 -8.01 -36.35
CA TRP A 240 10.24 -7.53 -37.06
C TRP A 240 9.38 -6.57 -36.25
N ARG A 241 9.46 -6.58 -34.91
CA ARG A 241 8.69 -5.66 -34.06
C ARG A 241 9.29 -4.27 -33.95
N THR A 242 10.61 -4.15 -34.07
CA THR A 242 11.33 -2.89 -33.87
C THR A 242 11.28 -2.04 -35.16
N PRO A 243 10.99 -0.73 -35.07
CA PRO A 243 11.00 0.17 -36.22
C PRO A 243 12.36 0.19 -36.93
N THR A 244 12.33 0.28 -38.27
CA THR A 244 13.54 0.34 -39.10
C THR A 244 14.49 1.50 -38.77
N PRO A 245 14.03 2.71 -38.39
CA PRO A 245 14.92 3.78 -37.93
C PRO A 245 15.81 3.38 -36.74
N THR A 246 15.28 2.60 -35.79
CA THR A 246 16.03 2.10 -34.63
C THR A 246 17.13 1.11 -35.04
N TRP A 247 16.85 0.26 -36.03
CA TRP A 247 17.85 -0.65 -36.61
C TRP A 247 18.98 0.12 -37.30
N ARG A 248 18.63 1.11 -38.14
CA ARG A 248 19.62 2.00 -38.77
C ARG A 248 20.46 2.73 -37.72
N PHE A 249 19.84 3.21 -36.64
CA PHE A 249 20.57 3.85 -35.56
C PHE A 249 21.63 2.92 -34.94
N ILE A 250 21.25 1.68 -34.58
CA ILE A 250 22.18 0.74 -33.95
C ILE A 250 23.31 0.33 -34.91
N VAL A 251 22.98 0.10 -36.18
CA VAL A 251 23.92 -0.40 -37.18
C VAL A 251 24.83 0.72 -37.71
N ASP A 252 24.25 1.86 -38.09
CA ASP A 252 24.96 2.94 -38.78
C ASP A 252 25.56 3.95 -37.80
N VAL A 253 24.85 4.28 -36.70
CA VAL A 253 25.30 5.29 -35.73
C VAL A 253 26.14 4.65 -34.63
N LEU A 254 25.65 3.58 -34.00
CA LEU A 254 26.41 2.91 -32.93
C LEU A 254 27.51 1.99 -33.46
N ASP A 255 27.49 1.65 -34.76
CA ASP A 255 28.49 0.80 -35.42
C ASP A 255 28.49 -0.66 -34.92
N ALA A 256 27.32 -1.21 -34.60
CA ALA A 256 27.18 -2.61 -34.22
C ALA A 256 27.28 -3.52 -35.47
N ARG A 257 28.40 -4.24 -35.62
CA ARG A 257 28.72 -5.02 -36.83
C ARG A 257 28.53 -6.53 -36.71
N THR A 258 28.26 -7.05 -35.52
CA THR A 258 28.02 -8.49 -35.32
C THR A 258 26.67 -8.77 -34.66
N PRO A 259 26.09 -9.98 -34.84
CA PRO A 259 24.88 -10.39 -34.12
C PRO A 259 25.00 -10.26 -32.59
N GLN A 260 26.20 -10.46 -32.06
CA GLN A 260 26.48 -10.33 -30.62
C GLN A 260 26.47 -8.87 -30.17
N ASP A 261 26.96 -7.95 -31.01
CA ASP A 261 26.89 -6.51 -30.71
C ASP A 261 25.46 -6.00 -30.72
N LEU A 262 24.65 -6.43 -31.70
CA LEU A 262 23.22 -6.10 -31.75
C LEU A 262 22.49 -6.56 -30.47
N ALA A 263 22.87 -7.71 -29.92
CA ALA A 263 22.30 -8.25 -28.69
C ALA A 263 22.58 -7.39 -27.43
N LYS A 264 23.63 -6.56 -27.44
CA LYS A 264 24.00 -5.70 -26.31
C LYS A 264 23.02 -4.52 -26.14
N PHE A 265 22.36 -4.11 -27.22
CA PHE A 265 21.46 -2.94 -27.28
C PHE A 265 19.97 -3.31 -27.23
N ARG A 266 19.62 -4.40 -26.53
CA ARG A 266 18.23 -4.87 -26.42
C ARG A 266 17.25 -3.81 -25.92
N ALA A 267 17.66 -2.93 -24.99
CA ALA A 267 16.77 -1.88 -24.51
C ALA A 267 16.45 -0.84 -25.58
N LEU A 268 17.41 -0.53 -26.47
CA LEU A 268 17.18 0.39 -27.60
C LEU A 268 16.29 -0.25 -28.67
N LEU A 269 16.46 -1.55 -28.93
CA LEU A 269 15.57 -2.29 -29.83
C LEU A 269 14.12 -2.33 -29.32
N ASP A 270 13.90 -2.16 -28.01
CA ASP A 270 12.57 -2.07 -27.42
C ASP A 270 12.04 -0.61 -27.34
N CYS A 271 12.82 0.39 -27.77
CA CYS A 271 12.37 1.79 -27.83
C CYS A 271 11.41 2.04 -28.99
N HIS A 272 10.39 2.85 -28.73
CA HIS A 272 9.31 3.18 -29.67
C HIS A 272 9.28 4.65 -30.11
N HIS A 273 10.26 5.45 -29.68
CA HIS A 273 10.48 6.83 -30.14
C HIS A 273 11.82 6.96 -30.86
N ASP A 274 12.05 8.09 -31.51
CA ASP A 274 13.29 8.38 -32.22
C ASP A 274 14.48 8.47 -31.25
N LEU A 275 15.64 7.98 -31.69
CA LEU A 275 16.88 8.00 -30.90
C LEU A 275 17.76 9.18 -31.33
N SER A 276 18.33 9.90 -30.37
CA SER A 276 19.19 11.06 -30.64
C SER A 276 20.56 10.64 -31.18
N VAL A 277 20.82 10.97 -32.44
CA VAL A 277 22.13 10.76 -33.10
C VAL A 277 23.22 11.59 -32.42
N ASP A 278 22.92 12.84 -32.08
CA ASP A 278 23.87 13.74 -31.43
C ASP A 278 24.31 13.22 -30.06
N LEU A 279 23.38 12.66 -29.27
CA LEU A 279 23.70 12.04 -27.99
C LEU A 279 24.58 10.78 -28.17
N ALA A 280 24.27 9.94 -29.16
CA ALA A 280 25.10 8.78 -29.45
C ALA A 280 26.51 9.16 -29.91
N GLN A 281 26.64 10.15 -30.79
CA GLN A 281 27.94 10.65 -31.22
C GLN A 281 28.74 11.22 -30.05
N GLU A 282 28.10 11.98 -29.16
CA GLU A 282 28.76 12.49 -27.95
C GLU A 282 29.22 11.34 -27.05
N LEU A 283 28.37 10.34 -26.77
CA LEU A 283 28.74 9.20 -25.95
C LEU A 283 29.88 8.37 -26.57
N LYS A 284 29.93 8.25 -27.90
CA LYS A 284 31.04 7.57 -28.60
C LYS A 284 32.39 8.27 -28.43
N LEU A 285 32.41 9.58 -28.17
CA LEU A 285 33.66 10.30 -27.88
C LEU A 285 34.25 9.92 -26.51
N HIS A 286 33.40 9.47 -25.57
CA HIS A 286 33.78 9.23 -24.17
C HIS A 286 33.76 7.75 -23.76
N CYS A 287 33.15 6.87 -24.55
CA CYS A 287 33.16 5.42 -24.34
C CYS A 287 34.30 4.78 -25.15
N ALA A 288 35.08 3.89 -24.53
CA ALA A 288 36.20 3.19 -25.15
C ALA A 288 35.76 2.11 -26.16
N GLY A 289 34.48 1.71 -26.17
CA GLY A 289 33.94 0.72 -27.11
C GLY A 289 32.45 0.43 -26.94
N LEU A 290 31.95 -0.53 -27.73
CA LEU A 290 30.53 -0.91 -27.77
C LEU A 290 29.97 -1.39 -26.42
N ASP A 291 30.80 -2.03 -25.57
CA ASP A 291 30.35 -2.55 -24.27
C ASP A 291 30.04 -1.42 -23.27
N GLU A 292 30.87 -0.37 -23.24
CA GLU A 292 30.62 0.81 -22.40
C GLU A 292 29.42 1.61 -22.91
N LEU A 293 29.29 1.74 -24.23
CA LEU A 293 28.13 2.37 -24.86
C LEU A 293 26.84 1.59 -24.57
N ALA A 294 26.90 0.26 -24.56
CA ALA A 294 25.79 -0.58 -24.13
C ALA A 294 25.47 -0.40 -22.64
N GLY A 295 26.46 -0.12 -21.78
CA GLY A 295 26.27 0.32 -20.40
C GLY A 295 25.43 1.60 -20.30
N CYS A 296 25.59 2.51 -21.26
CA CYS A 296 24.86 3.77 -21.39
C CYS A 296 23.51 3.67 -22.13
N GLN A 297 23.07 2.47 -22.54
CA GLN A 297 21.87 2.30 -23.38
C GLN A 297 20.58 2.89 -22.76
N ARG A 298 20.49 2.94 -21.42
CA ARG A 298 19.36 3.57 -20.72
C ARG A 298 19.34 5.08 -20.87
N LEU A 299 20.50 5.73 -21.00
CA LEU A 299 20.57 7.16 -21.25
C LEU A 299 20.10 7.49 -22.67
N LEU A 300 20.55 6.69 -23.64
CA LEU A 300 20.13 6.79 -25.04
C LEU A 300 18.62 6.57 -25.21
N ALA A 301 18.07 5.59 -24.49
CA ALA A 301 16.62 5.33 -24.44
C ALA A 301 15.84 6.38 -23.63
N GLY A 302 16.51 7.12 -22.75
CA GLY A 302 15.87 8.00 -21.77
C GLY A 302 15.57 9.41 -22.27
N LEU A 303 16.12 9.77 -23.44
CA LEU A 303 15.89 11.04 -24.14
C LEU A 303 14.95 10.80 -25.32
N ASP A 304 13.76 11.39 -25.28
CA ASP A 304 12.85 11.44 -26.42
C ASP A 304 13.01 12.81 -27.12
N PRO A 305 13.66 12.89 -28.30
CA PRO A 305 13.94 14.15 -28.97
C PRO A 305 12.70 14.96 -29.36
N GLN A 306 11.52 14.33 -29.38
CA GLN A 306 10.27 15.02 -29.69
C GLN A 306 9.61 15.66 -28.45
N ARG A 307 9.96 15.18 -27.24
CA ARG A 307 9.35 15.61 -25.98
C ARG A 307 10.31 16.39 -25.08
N ASP A 308 11.59 16.05 -25.14
CA ASP A 308 12.63 16.59 -24.29
C ASP A 308 13.50 17.59 -25.06
N ASP A 309 14.12 18.53 -24.35
CA ASP A 309 15.14 19.39 -24.91
C ASP A 309 16.44 18.60 -25.13
N ALA A 310 16.55 17.99 -26.31
CA ALA A 310 17.71 17.20 -26.73
C ALA A 310 19.01 18.02 -26.70
N ALA A 311 18.96 19.32 -26.99
CA ALA A 311 20.15 20.17 -27.00
C ALA A 311 20.68 20.37 -25.57
N SER A 312 19.79 20.67 -24.62
CA SER A 312 20.13 20.77 -23.19
C SER A 312 20.65 19.45 -22.63
N PHE A 313 20.00 18.32 -22.96
CA PHE A 313 20.44 17.00 -22.51
C PHE A 313 21.85 16.64 -22.98
N VAL A 314 22.15 16.86 -24.27
CA VAL A 314 23.49 16.64 -24.83
C VAL A 314 24.51 17.61 -24.21
N ALA A 315 24.13 18.86 -23.97
CA ALA A 315 24.98 19.82 -23.27
C ALA A 315 25.32 19.39 -21.83
N HIS A 316 24.39 18.74 -21.12
CA HIS A 316 24.64 18.17 -19.79
C HIS A 316 25.60 16.99 -19.83
N VAL A 317 25.46 16.09 -20.81
CA VAL A 317 26.43 14.99 -21.01
C VAL A 317 27.82 15.54 -21.28
N ARG A 318 27.94 16.54 -22.17
CA ARG A 318 29.22 17.24 -22.44
C ARG A 318 29.82 17.85 -21.18
N ARG A 319 28.98 18.45 -20.33
CA ARG A 319 29.45 19.09 -19.09
C ARG A 319 29.99 18.06 -18.10
N LEU A 320 29.27 16.95 -17.89
CA LEU A 320 29.67 15.89 -16.96
C LEU A 320 30.94 15.14 -17.40
N THR A 321 31.16 15.01 -18.71
CA THR A 321 32.30 14.26 -19.28
C THR A 321 33.57 15.11 -19.45
N ARG A 322 33.47 16.44 -19.45
CA ARG A 322 34.62 17.34 -19.54
C ARG A 322 35.23 17.64 -18.16
N ALA A 323 36.49 18.07 -18.16
CA ALA A 323 37.12 18.64 -16.97
C ALA A 323 36.30 19.85 -16.46
N PRO A 324 36.12 19.99 -15.14
CA PRO A 324 36.79 19.24 -14.07
C PRO A 324 36.14 17.89 -13.70
N HIS A 325 34.92 17.61 -14.14
CA HIS A 325 34.12 16.46 -13.68
C HIS A 325 34.59 15.12 -14.24
N SER A 326 34.85 15.03 -15.54
CA SER A 326 35.46 13.86 -16.20
C SER A 326 34.81 12.51 -15.86
N LEU A 327 33.47 12.44 -15.80
CA LEU A 327 32.76 11.19 -15.53
C LEU A 327 33.03 10.17 -16.64
N ASN A 328 33.39 8.95 -16.24
CA ASN A 328 33.50 7.83 -17.18
C ASN A 328 32.12 7.28 -17.57
N ALA A 329 32.08 6.41 -18.58
CA ALA A 329 30.84 5.82 -19.09
C ALA A 329 29.99 5.12 -18.01
N ASN A 330 30.61 4.40 -17.08
CA ASN A 330 29.91 3.72 -15.98
C ASN A 330 29.28 4.69 -14.97
N GLN A 331 29.96 5.79 -14.66
CA GLN A 331 29.43 6.84 -13.79
C GLN A 331 28.29 7.57 -14.48
N LEU A 332 28.49 7.97 -15.74
CA LEU A 332 27.48 8.66 -16.55
C LEU A 332 26.20 7.83 -16.67
N ALA A 333 26.31 6.52 -16.90
CA ALA A 333 25.18 5.59 -16.97
C ALA A 333 24.33 5.57 -15.68
N ARG A 334 24.91 5.95 -14.53
CA ARG A 334 24.20 6.07 -13.24
C ARG A 334 23.66 7.47 -13.00
N SER A 335 24.10 8.47 -13.75
CA SER A 335 23.83 9.90 -13.57
C SER A 335 22.53 10.43 -14.20
N GLU A 336 21.52 9.57 -14.42
CA GLU A 336 20.24 9.96 -15.07
C GLU A 336 19.56 11.16 -14.39
N ALA A 337 19.72 11.30 -13.07
CA ALA A 337 19.13 12.40 -12.31
C ALA A 337 19.60 13.78 -12.79
N TYR A 338 20.87 13.90 -13.18
CA TYR A 338 21.45 15.15 -13.66
C TYR A 338 20.97 15.54 -15.05
N LEU A 339 20.72 14.56 -15.91
CA LEU A 339 20.40 14.81 -17.31
C LEU A 339 18.99 15.36 -17.50
N LYS A 340 18.07 15.00 -16.59
CA LYS A 340 16.68 15.52 -16.53
C LYS A 340 16.56 16.81 -15.70
N GLY A 341 17.67 17.41 -15.28
CA GLY A 341 17.71 18.54 -14.36
C GLY A 341 17.44 19.92 -14.96
N GLY A 342 17.32 20.03 -16.29
CA GLY A 342 17.24 21.30 -17.00
C GLY A 342 18.36 22.27 -16.58
N ASP A 343 18.05 23.56 -16.54
CA ASP A 343 19.03 24.63 -16.22
C ASP A 343 19.58 24.60 -14.78
N SER A 344 19.16 23.64 -13.95
CA SER A 344 19.64 23.50 -12.56
C SER A 344 20.99 22.79 -12.45
N LEU A 345 21.41 22.01 -13.47
CA LEU A 345 22.68 21.28 -13.43
C LEU A 345 23.91 22.20 -13.42
N PRO A 346 24.02 23.21 -14.31
CA PRO A 346 25.15 24.16 -14.31
C PRO A 346 25.47 24.77 -12.95
N PRO A 347 24.53 25.43 -12.24
CA PRO A 347 24.83 26.05 -10.95
C PRO A 347 25.14 25.02 -9.86
N PHE A 348 24.53 23.83 -9.90
CA PHE A 348 24.81 22.78 -8.93
C PHE A 348 26.25 22.25 -9.05
N LEU A 349 26.70 21.98 -10.28
CA LEU A 349 28.08 21.53 -10.53
C LEU A 349 29.10 22.62 -10.23
N GLN A 350 28.76 23.89 -10.48
CA GLN A 350 29.63 25.02 -10.14
C GLN A 350 29.87 25.08 -8.64
N VAL A 351 28.82 24.93 -7.82
CA VAL A 351 28.95 24.89 -6.36
C VAL A 351 29.86 23.74 -5.91
N LEU A 352 29.69 22.53 -6.46
CA LEU A 352 30.61 21.43 -6.13
C LEU A 352 32.06 21.76 -6.49
N GLN A 353 32.28 22.40 -7.64
CA GLN A 353 33.62 22.82 -8.06
C GLN A 353 34.22 23.88 -7.13
N ASP A 354 33.44 24.89 -6.74
CA ASP A 354 33.86 25.97 -5.84
C ASP A 354 34.31 25.43 -4.47
N HIS A 355 33.74 24.30 -4.05
CA HIS A 355 34.07 23.54 -2.83
C HIS A 355 35.11 22.43 -3.03
N GLY A 356 35.79 22.37 -4.19
CA GLY A 356 36.81 21.35 -4.48
C GLY A 356 36.27 19.92 -4.67
N LEU A 357 34.95 19.77 -4.79
CA LEU A 357 34.21 18.51 -4.99
C LEU A 357 33.78 18.32 -6.45
N GLY A 358 34.51 18.96 -7.37
CA GLY A 358 34.21 18.93 -8.80
C GLY A 358 34.64 17.64 -9.50
N ASP A 359 35.31 16.70 -8.85
CA ASP A 359 35.80 15.46 -9.45
C ASP A 359 34.69 14.42 -9.68
N ALA A 360 34.98 13.40 -10.49
CA ALA A 360 34.01 12.38 -10.90
C ALA A 360 33.40 11.60 -9.73
N ALA A 361 34.18 11.30 -8.69
CA ALA A 361 33.70 10.53 -7.54
C ALA A 361 32.74 11.38 -6.70
N SER A 362 33.12 12.62 -6.42
CA SER A 362 32.29 13.58 -5.71
C SER A 362 30.96 13.87 -6.43
N VAL A 363 31.01 14.18 -7.73
CA VAL A 363 29.79 14.42 -8.53
C VAL A 363 28.87 13.19 -8.55
N THR A 364 29.43 11.98 -8.61
CA THR A 364 28.61 10.75 -8.57
C THR A 364 27.92 10.59 -7.21
N GLU A 365 28.60 10.86 -6.10
CA GLU A 365 28.04 10.71 -4.75
C GLU A 365 26.93 11.76 -4.49
N PHE A 366 27.16 13.02 -4.89
CA PHE A 366 26.20 14.12 -4.72
C PHE A 366 24.98 14.06 -5.65
N GLN A 367 24.91 13.07 -6.55
CA GLN A 367 23.75 12.87 -7.41
C GLN A 367 22.44 12.71 -6.61
N ARG A 368 22.50 12.09 -5.42
CA ARG A 368 21.35 11.89 -4.54
C ARG A 368 20.78 13.20 -4.00
N CYS A 369 21.61 14.24 -3.91
CA CYS A 369 21.26 15.58 -3.45
C CYS A 369 20.61 16.43 -4.55
N PHE A 370 20.94 16.19 -5.82
CA PHE A 370 20.58 17.07 -6.94
C PHE A 370 19.09 17.38 -7.08
N ARG A 371 18.22 16.38 -6.90
CA ARG A 371 16.76 16.57 -6.99
C ARG A 371 16.13 17.16 -5.72
N GLN A 372 16.88 17.21 -4.63
CA GLN A 372 16.35 17.59 -3.31
C GLN A 372 16.88 18.95 -2.84
N LEU A 373 17.94 19.45 -3.47
CA LEU A 373 18.62 20.66 -3.06
C LEU A 373 18.78 21.60 -4.24
N THR A 374 18.48 22.88 -4.00
CA THR A 374 18.89 23.95 -4.90
C THR A 374 20.41 24.17 -4.80
N ALA A 375 21.02 24.79 -5.81
CA ALA A 375 22.44 25.13 -5.77
C ALA A 375 22.80 25.99 -4.54
N ALA A 376 21.94 26.96 -4.19
CA ALA A 376 22.12 27.77 -2.98
C ALA A 376 22.03 26.95 -1.67
N GLY A 377 21.13 25.97 -1.62
CA GLY A 377 21.02 25.06 -0.47
C GLY A 377 22.24 24.15 -0.33
N LEU A 378 22.77 23.65 -1.46
CA LEU A 378 24.00 22.87 -1.48
C LEU A 378 25.21 23.70 -1.01
N ASP A 379 25.40 24.90 -1.57
CA ASP A 379 26.51 25.81 -1.21
C ASP A 379 26.51 26.09 0.29
N ARG A 380 25.34 26.40 0.85
CA ARG A 380 25.22 26.62 2.29
C ARG A 380 25.57 25.38 3.10
N ALA A 381 25.07 24.20 2.72
CA ALA A 381 25.38 22.95 3.41
C ALA A 381 26.88 22.63 3.40
N LEU A 382 27.54 22.85 2.27
CA LEU A 382 28.98 22.59 2.11
C LEU A 382 29.81 23.58 2.92
N LYS A 383 29.47 24.87 2.92
CA LYS A 383 30.11 25.87 3.80
C LYS A 383 30.03 25.48 5.28
N THR A 384 28.86 25.01 5.72
CA THR A 384 28.68 24.53 7.10
C THR A 384 29.58 23.31 7.39
N LEU A 385 29.69 22.36 6.45
CA LEU A 385 30.58 21.21 6.60
C LEU A 385 32.06 21.59 6.56
N GLU A 386 32.46 22.54 5.73
CA GLU A 386 33.85 22.98 5.63
C GLU A 386 34.35 23.68 6.89
N ALA A 387 33.46 24.35 7.62
CA ALA A 387 33.80 24.97 8.89
C ALA A 387 33.99 23.96 10.03
N VAL A 388 33.48 22.73 9.90
CA VAL A 388 33.26 21.83 11.06
C VAL A 388 33.78 20.40 10.84
N ALA A 389 33.76 19.87 9.62
CA ALA A 389 33.85 18.43 9.35
C ALA A 389 34.52 18.09 7.99
N VAL A 390 35.54 18.87 7.57
CA VAL A 390 36.25 18.68 6.27
C VAL A 390 36.89 17.29 6.14
N GLU A 391 37.50 16.80 7.21
CA GLU A 391 38.29 15.56 7.24
C GLU A 391 37.44 14.27 7.19
N GLU A 392 36.12 14.40 7.23
CA GLU A 392 35.21 13.25 7.34
C GLU A 392 34.98 12.55 5.97
N PRO A 393 34.68 11.24 5.95
CA PRO A 393 34.49 10.51 4.71
C PRO A 393 33.38 11.11 3.85
N LEU A 394 33.65 11.26 2.54
CA LEU A 394 32.73 11.88 1.57
C LEU A 394 31.28 11.31 1.63
N PRO A 395 31.04 9.99 1.69
CA PRO A 395 29.67 9.47 1.78
C PRO A 395 28.90 9.96 3.02
N GLN A 396 29.59 10.08 4.17
CA GLN A 396 28.96 10.54 5.40
C GLN A 396 28.65 12.04 5.36
N ARG A 397 29.53 12.83 4.72
CA ARG A 397 29.29 14.25 4.43
C ARG A 397 28.07 14.42 3.51
N VAL A 398 27.97 13.64 2.44
CA VAL A 398 26.82 13.67 1.51
C VAL A 398 25.52 13.29 2.21
N ASP A 399 25.53 12.25 3.05
CA ASP A 399 24.35 11.85 3.81
C ASP A 399 23.88 12.96 4.76
N TRP A 400 24.81 13.68 5.41
CA TRP A 400 24.45 14.84 6.22
C TRP A 400 23.91 15.99 5.37
N VAL A 401 24.54 16.34 4.23
CA VAL A 401 24.01 17.37 3.31
C VAL A 401 22.59 17.04 2.87
N LEU A 402 22.32 15.77 2.57
CA LEU A 402 20.99 15.31 2.19
C LEU A 402 19.97 15.49 3.33
N GLN A 403 20.34 15.14 4.56
CA GLN A 403 19.48 15.27 5.75
C GLN A 403 19.23 16.73 6.11
N ALA A 404 20.28 17.54 6.19
CA ALA A 404 20.20 18.97 6.44
C ALA A 404 19.41 19.69 5.34
N GLY A 405 19.67 19.33 4.08
CA GLY A 405 18.98 19.87 2.90
C GLY A 405 17.49 19.63 2.90
N LYS A 406 17.05 18.42 3.25
CA LYS A 406 15.62 18.10 3.43
C LYS A 406 14.94 18.96 4.49
N SER A 407 15.67 19.32 5.55
CA SER A 407 15.11 20.12 6.64
C SER A 407 15.03 21.61 6.30
N GLY A 408 15.96 22.12 5.47
CA GLY A 408 16.03 23.53 5.07
C GLY A 408 16.47 24.51 6.17
N TYR A 409 16.78 24.03 7.38
CA TYR A 409 17.06 24.86 8.55
C TYR A 409 18.55 25.26 8.70
N PHE A 410 19.26 25.51 7.60
CA PHE A 410 20.71 25.77 7.65
C PHE A 410 21.12 26.91 8.58
N HIS A 411 20.33 27.98 8.60
CA HIS A 411 20.52 29.12 9.51
C HIS A 411 20.51 28.71 10.99
N VAL A 412 19.70 27.70 11.36
CA VAL A 412 19.67 27.13 12.72
C VAL A 412 20.96 26.39 13.03
N TYR A 413 21.47 25.61 12.07
CA TYR A 413 22.71 24.87 12.25
C TYR A 413 23.90 25.81 12.40
N ASP A 414 23.98 26.86 11.58
CA ASP A 414 25.01 27.90 11.69
C ASP A 414 25.02 28.50 13.11
N TYR A 415 23.85 28.88 13.64
CA TYR A 415 23.72 29.40 15.00
C TYR A 415 24.19 28.40 16.08
N LEU A 416 23.78 27.14 16.00
CA LEU A 416 24.17 26.12 16.99
C LEU A 416 25.66 25.78 16.93
N ILE A 417 26.26 25.78 15.74
CA ILE A 417 27.69 25.57 15.53
C ILE A 417 28.50 26.69 16.17
N GLU A 418 28.12 27.94 15.91
CA GLU A 418 28.79 29.12 16.48
C GLU A 418 28.64 29.15 18.01
N THR A 419 27.43 28.92 18.49
CA THR A 419 27.09 29.01 19.92
C THR A 419 27.82 27.96 20.76
N PHE A 420 27.86 26.72 20.29
CA PHE A 420 28.48 25.61 21.02
C PHE A 420 29.89 25.23 20.54
N ARG A 421 30.42 25.94 19.54
CA ARG A 421 31.73 25.70 18.93
C ARG A 421 31.90 24.24 18.50
N LEU A 422 30.90 23.73 17.76
CA LEU A 422 30.86 22.32 17.35
C LEU A 422 31.97 22.00 16.36
N GLN A 423 32.53 20.78 16.47
CA GLN A 423 33.60 20.23 15.62
C GLN A 423 33.32 18.75 15.33
N GLY A 424 33.50 18.32 14.09
CA GLY A 424 33.26 16.96 13.59
C GLY A 424 31.81 16.69 13.15
N LEU A 425 31.61 15.57 12.44
CA LEU A 425 30.30 15.22 11.88
C LEU A 425 29.29 14.77 12.94
N MET A 426 29.77 14.13 14.01
CA MET A 426 28.89 13.57 15.04
C MET A 426 28.08 14.66 15.76
N PRO A 427 28.67 15.78 16.26
CA PRO A 427 27.88 16.89 16.81
C PRO A 427 26.94 17.54 15.78
N LEU A 428 27.31 17.58 14.49
CA LEU A 428 26.41 18.06 13.43
C LEU A 428 25.19 17.15 13.23
N GLN A 429 25.35 15.84 13.37
CA GLN A 429 24.23 14.91 13.37
C GLN A 429 23.33 15.10 14.59
N GLN A 430 23.91 15.42 15.75
CA GLN A 430 23.18 15.61 17.00
C GLN A 430 22.29 16.86 17.01
N ILE A 431 22.57 17.87 16.17
CA ILE A 431 21.77 19.10 16.08
C ILE A 431 20.66 19.06 15.02
N LEU A 432 20.68 18.10 14.09
CA LEU A 432 19.64 17.96 13.05
C LEU A 432 18.20 17.97 13.62
N PRO A 433 17.89 17.25 14.72
CA PRO A 433 16.54 17.26 15.29
C PRO A 433 16.11 18.63 15.84
N LEU A 434 17.07 19.47 16.23
CA LEU A 434 16.82 20.80 16.77
C LEU A 434 16.50 21.83 15.68
N GLY A 435 16.80 21.50 14.41
CA GLY A 435 16.56 22.41 13.28
C GLY A 435 15.12 22.89 13.20
N SER A 436 14.14 22.02 13.49
CA SER A 436 12.72 22.37 13.40
C SER A 436 12.27 23.38 14.46
N LEU A 437 13.04 23.61 15.54
CA LEU A 437 12.67 24.59 16.57
C LEU A 437 12.81 26.03 16.06
N GLY A 438 13.64 26.27 15.04
CA GLY A 438 13.94 27.61 14.55
C GLY A 438 14.93 28.37 15.44
N ILE A 439 15.61 29.37 14.84
CA ILE A 439 16.67 30.12 15.55
C ILE A 439 16.10 30.83 16.77
N ALA A 440 14.98 31.54 16.61
CA ALA A 440 14.53 32.45 17.65
C ALA A 440 14.13 31.71 18.94
N PHE A 441 13.53 30.54 18.77
CA PHE A 441 13.21 29.65 19.89
C PHE A 441 14.48 29.12 20.57
N LEU A 442 15.47 28.69 19.79
CA LEU A 442 16.76 28.23 20.32
C LEU A 442 17.51 29.34 21.05
N ARG A 443 17.47 30.59 20.55
CA ARG A 443 18.01 31.74 21.28
C ARG A 443 17.33 31.91 22.62
N CYS A 444 16.00 31.80 22.68
CA CYS A 444 15.30 31.91 23.96
C CYS A 444 15.72 30.79 24.92
N LEU A 445 15.85 29.55 24.45
CA LEU A 445 16.33 28.43 25.28
C LEU A 445 17.77 28.62 25.79
N ILE A 446 18.67 29.06 24.92
CA ILE A 446 20.09 29.13 25.23
C ILE A 446 20.41 30.43 25.99
N GLU A 447 19.96 31.57 25.48
CA GLU A 447 20.33 32.89 25.97
C GLU A 447 19.47 33.32 27.16
N ASP A 448 18.14 33.13 27.09
CA ASP A 448 17.21 33.53 28.16
C ASP A 448 17.10 32.45 29.25
N ARG A 449 16.93 31.18 28.86
CA ARG A 449 16.74 30.04 29.79
C ARG A 449 18.05 29.36 30.20
N ARG A 450 19.20 29.84 29.72
CA ARG A 450 20.56 29.42 30.15
C ARG A 450 20.84 27.93 29.94
N LEU A 451 20.35 27.35 28.84
CA LEU A 451 20.75 26.02 28.41
C LEU A 451 22.13 26.07 27.71
N ASP A 452 23.17 26.30 28.50
CA ASP A 452 24.50 26.72 28.04
C ASP A 452 25.34 25.62 27.36
N SER A 453 24.78 24.44 27.07
CA SER A 453 25.50 23.38 26.37
C SER A 453 24.60 22.59 25.42
N LEU A 454 25.18 22.05 24.33
CA LEU A 454 24.46 21.18 23.40
C LEU A 454 23.79 20.00 24.12
N LYS A 455 24.47 19.44 25.13
CA LYS A 455 23.92 18.38 25.95
C LYS A 455 22.67 18.85 26.72
N ALA A 456 22.72 20.03 27.35
CA ALA A 456 21.58 20.58 28.08
C ALA A 456 20.38 20.84 27.16
N VAL A 457 20.59 21.40 25.96
CA VAL A 457 19.53 21.62 24.97
C VAL A 457 18.93 20.29 24.50
N ARG A 458 19.75 19.28 24.24
CA ARG A 458 19.26 17.95 23.83
C ARG A 458 18.56 17.20 24.94
N ASP A 459 19.09 17.28 26.17
CA ASP A 459 18.45 16.71 27.35
C ASP A 459 17.08 17.36 27.56
N TRP A 460 17.01 18.69 27.48
CA TRP A 460 15.74 19.42 27.50
C TRP A 460 14.81 19.00 26.36
N TYR A 461 15.27 18.95 25.11
CA TYR A 461 14.44 18.59 23.95
C TYR A 461 13.87 17.17 24.07
N ARG A 462 14.64 16.25 24.66
CA ARG A 462 14.19 14.88 24.95
C ARG A 462 13.16 14.83 26.07
N ASP A 463 13.34 15.66 27.11
CA ASP A 463 12.57 15.57 28.35
C ASP A 463 11.34 16.52 28.36
N ALA A 464 11.31 17.54 27.49
CA ALA A 464 10.22 18.49 27.37
C ALA A 464 8.96 17.85 26.75
N VAL A 465 7.86 17.89 27.49
CA VAL A 465 6.59 17.26 27.08
C VAL A 465 5.95 18.05 25.94
N GLY A 466 5.60 17.38 24.85
CA GLY A 466 4.87 17.96 23.72
C GLY A 466 5.68 18.85 22.77
N ILE A 467 7.01 18.94 22.90
CA ILE A 467 7.86 19.71 21.97
C ILE A 467 8.19 18.95 20.68
N VAL A 468 8.18 17.62 20.74
CA VAL A 468 8.57 16.79 19.60
C VAL A 468 7.54 16.93 18.47
N GLY A 469 8.01 17.24 17.27
CA GLY A 469 7.16 17.56 16.12
C GLY A 469 6.73 19.02 16.03
N TYR A 470 7.08 19.85 17.02
CA TYR A 470 6.98 21.30 16.91
C TYR A 470 7.85 21.81 15.76
N ARG A 471 7.27 22.70 14.95
CA ARG A 471 7.98 23.44 13.91
C ARG A 471 7.85 24.92 14.23
N GLY A 472 8.96 25.51 14.65
CA GLY A 472 9.07 26.93 14.92
C GLY A 472 8.95 27.71 13.62
N ASP A 473 8.22 28.83 13.70
CA ASP A 473 8.18 29.80 12.63
C ASP A 473 9.49 30.62 12.62
N SER A 474 9.80 31.19 11.46
CA SER A 474 10.90 32.14 11.27
C SER A 474 10.68 33.46 12.01
N SER A 475 9.42 33.81 12.29
CA SER A 475 9.04 34.98 13.07
C SER A 475 8.92 34.65 14.57
N TYR A 476 9.48 35.51 15.42
CA TYR A 476 9.41 35.38 16.88
C TYR A 476 9.35 36.78 17.48
N ASP A 477 8.15 37.21 17.80
CA ASP A 477 7.92 38.49 18.43
C ASP A 477 7.60 38.34 19.91
N ALA A 478 7.22 39.46 20.55
CA ALA A 478 6.84 39.45 21.95
C ALA A 478 5.64 38.53 22.25
N ALA A 479 4.76 38.28 21.27
CA ALA A 479 3.60 37.41 21.49
C ALA A 479 4.05 35.95 21.47
N ASP A 480 4.91 35.56 20.53
CA ASP A 480 5.50 34.21 20.53
C ASP A 480 6.34 33.96 21.77
N LYS A 481 7.11 34.97 22.22
CA LYS A 481 7.85 34.89 23.49
C LYS A 481 6.92 34.66 24.68
N LEU A 482 5.81 35.38 24.77
CA LEU A 482 4.82 35.17 25.83
C LEU A 482 4.24 33.75 25.81
N LEU A 483 3.90 33.23 24.63
CA LEU A 483 3.40 31.85 24.49
C LEU A 483 4.46 30.81 24.88
N PHE A 484 5.72 31.05 24.50
CA PHE A 484 6.83 30.20 24.88
C PHE A 484 7.09 30.25 26.38
N ASP A 485 7.12 31.44 26.98
CA ASP A 485 7.36 31.62 28.40
C ASP A 485 6.28 30.92 29.24
N ASP A 486 5.00 31.04 28.86
CA ASP A 486 3.90 30.32 29.51
C ASP A 486 4.07 28.79 29.36
N ALA A 487 4.40 28.29 28.18
CA ALA A 487 4.65 26.86 27.95
C ALA A 487 5.86 26.34 28.74
N PHE A 488 6.93 27.12 28.82
CA PHE A 488 8.15 26.78 29.53
C PHE A 488 7.94 26.78 31.04
N ASP A 489 7.29 27.80 31.58
CA ASP A 489 7.02 27.93 33.02
C ASP A 489 6.07 26.83 33.51
N ARG A 490 5.16 26.35 32.64
CA ARG A 490 4.33 25.15 32.88
C ARG A 490 5.07 23.83 32.62
N ASN A 491 6.26 23.88 32.02
CA ASN A 491 7.02 22.73 31.53
C ASN A 491 6.22 21.83 30.56
N HIS A 492 5.44 22.45 29.66
CA HIS A 492 4.55 21.74 28.75
C HIS A 492 4.32 22.48 27.42
N PHE A 493 4.71 21.86 26.29
CA PHE A 493 4.72 22.48 24.96
C PHE A 493 3.59 22.02 24.03
N GLY A 494 2.76 21.06 24.45
CA GLY A 494 1.67 20.51 23.61
C GLY A 494 0.54 21.50 23.25
N LEU A 495 0.49 22.68 23.89
CA LEU A 495 -0.43 23.78 23.55
C LEU A 495 0.20 24.80 22.60
N LEU A 496 1.54 24.86 22.51
CA LEU A 496 2.25 25.97 21.88
C LEU A 496 1.88 26.14 20.41
N ALA A 497 1.95 25.06 19.63
CA ALA A 497 1.60 25.09 18.22
C ALA A 497 0.12 25.41 17.95
N SER A 498 -0.80 25.00 18.83
CA SER A 498 -2.22 25.38 18.70
C SER A 498 -2.43 26.85 19.06
N ASN A 499 -1.77 27.34 20.10
CA ASN A 499 -1.88 28.73 20.53
C ASN A 499 -1.29 29.69 19.49
N GLN A 500 -0.13 29.36 18.89
CA GLN A 500 0.47 30.15 17.81
C GLN A 500 -0.43 30.20 16.58
N ARG A 501 -1.03 29.06 16.20
CA ARG A 501 -2.01 29.02 15.11
C ARG A 501 -3.24 29.87 15.42
N ALA A 502 -3.75 29.80 16.64
CA ALA A 502 -4.89 30.62 17.04
C ALA A 502 -4.56 32.12 16.93
N VAL A 503 -3.42 32.56 17.46
CA VAL A 503 -2.96 33.96 17.34
C VAL A 503 -2.79 34.36 15.87
N HIS A 504 -2.19 33.50 15.05
CA HIS A 504 -2.05 33.76 13.62
C HIS A 504 -3.41 33.88 12.92
N GLY A 505 -4.36 32.99 13.21
CA GLY A 505 -5.73 33.02 12.68
C GLY A 505 -6.44 34.33 13.03
N ILE A 506 -6.41 34.74 14.31
CA ILE A 506 -6.99 36.00 14.79
C ILE A 506 -6.42 37.19 14.01
N VAL A 507 -5.09 37.27 13.92
CA VAL A 507 -4.41 38.37 13.21
C VAL A 507 -4.75 38.35 11.72
N HIS A 508 -4.76 37.17 11.10
CA HIS A 508 -5.08 37.03 9.69
C HIS A 508 -6.50 37.51 9.37
N THR A 509 -7.50 37.12 10.17
CA THR A 509 -8.88 37.58 10.02
C THR A 509 -8.99 39.10 10.14
N ARG A 510 -8.29 39.72 11.11
CA ARG A 510 -8.30 41.18 11.26
C ARG A 510 -7.62 41.90 10.09
N ILE A 511 -6.48 41.39 9.59
CA ILE A 511 -5.83 41.92 8.40
C ILE A 511 -6.77 41.85 7.19
N GLN A 512 -7.42 40.70 6.95
CA GLN A 512 -8.37 40.56 5.85
C GLN A 512 -9.55 41.53 5.96
N ARG A 513 -10.02 41.84 7.18
CA ARG A 513 -11.07 42.86 7.39
C ARG A 513 -10.57 44.27 7.08
N SER A 514 -9.34 44.62 7.47
CA SER A 514 -8.79 45.97 7.28
C SER A 514 -8.30 46.25 5.86
N LEU A 515 -7.64 45.27 5.23
CA LEU A 515 -7.02 45.41 3.91
C LEU A 515 -7.83 44.76 2.79
N GLY A 516 -8.87 44.00 3.11
CA GLY A 516 -9.58 43.14 2.16
C GLY A 516 -8.82 41.83 1.89
N THR A 517 -9.39 41.00 1.02
CA THR A 517 -8.76 39.75 0.56
C THR A 517 -7.53 40.02 -0.30
N TRP A 518 -6.58 39.08 -0.34
CA TRP A 518 -5.41 39.16 -1.20
C TRP A 518 -5.78 39.49 -2.66
N PRO A 519 -5.19 40.52 -3.29
CA PRO A 519 -5.56 40.97 -4.61
C PRO A 519 -4.93 40.08 -5.70
N TRP A 520 -5.54 38.91 -5.94
CA TRP A 520 -5.02 37.90 -6.88
C TRP A 520 -4.80 38.42 -8.31
N GLN A 521 -5.64 39.37 -8.76
CA GLN A 521 -5.66 39.91 -10.12
C GLN A 521 -4.91 41.24 -10.29
N ALA A 522 -4.28 41.76 -9.24
CA ALA A 522 -3.56 43.02 -9.28
C ALA A 522 -2.13 42.90 -9.83
N GLU A 523 -1.56 44.05 -10.21
CA GLU A 523 -0.15 44.21 -10.59
C GLU A 523 0.79 43.88 -9.42
N GLU A 524 2.04 43.46 -9.68
CA GLU A 524 2.99 43.09 -8.61
C GLU A 524 3.30 44.24 -7.64
N VAL A 525 3.22 45.48 -8.09
CA VAL A 525 3.41 46.66 -7.21
C VAL A 525 2.31 46.75 -6.16
N GLU A 526 1.06 46.50 -6.54
CA GLU A 526 -0.09 46.50 -5.61
C GLU A 526 -0.05 45.30 -4.67
N LYS A 527 0.36 44.12 -5.17
CA LYS A 527 0.59 42.94 -4.34
C LYS A 527 1.69 43.17 -3.32
N GLU A 528 2.79 43.81 -3.70
CA GLU A 528 3.88 44.14 -2.76
C GLU A 528 3.44 45.19 -1.73
N ALA A 529 2.68 46.20 -2.16
CA ALA A 529 2.06 47.16 -1.24
C ALA A 529 1.11 46.48 -0.24
N TYR A 530 0.32 45.51 -0.68
CA TYR A 530 -0.51 44.69 0.22
C TYR A 530 0.34 43.86 1.18
N ARG A 531 1.43 43.20 0.73
CA ARG A 531 2.34 42.44 1.61
C ARG A 531 2.92 43.32 2.71
N GLU A 532 3.42 44.50 2.33
CA GLU A 532 4.03 45.43 3.28
C GLU A 532 3.00 45.99 4.27
N ALA A 533 1.82 46.41 3.77
CA ALA A 533 0.72 46.85 4.63
C ALA A 533 0.26 45.72 5.58
N SER A 534 0.15 44.48 5.08
CA SER A 534 -0.20 43.30 5.87
C SER A 534 0.85 42.99 6.93
N ARG A 535 2.14 43.14 6.62
CA ARG A 535 3.25 42.90 7.54
C ARG A 535 3.26 43.93 8.67
N LEU A 536 3.13 45.21 8.34
CA LEU A 536 3.09 46.31 9.31
C LEU A 536 1.85 46.19 10.21
N LEU A 537 0.67 45.98 9.61
CA LEU A 537 -0.57 45.83 10.35
C LEU A 537 -0.57 44.58 11.23
N GLY A 538 -0.02 43.46 10.73
CA GLY A 538 0.13 42.24 11.51
C GLY A 538 1.01 42.43 12.74
N ALA A 539 2.16 43.10 12.61
CA ALA A 539 3.04 43.41 13.73
C ALA A 539 2.36 44.35 14.75
N GLN A 540 1.61 45.35 14.28
CA GLN A 540 0.82 46.22 15.15
C GLN A 540 -0.24 45.43 15.92
N MET A 541 -1.06 44.64 15.23
CA MET A 541 -2.15 43.86 15.83
C MET A 541 -1.62 42.83 16.85
N ARG A 542 -0.49 42.17 16.56
CA ARG A 542 0.14 41.24 17.52
C ARG A 542 0.60 41.96 18.79
N THR A 543 1.14 43.16 18.65
CA THR A 543 1.53 44.00 19.80
C THR A 543 0.32 44.42 20.62
N GLU A 544 -0.77 44.83 19.98
CA GLU A 544 -2.02 45.20 20.64
C GLU A 544 -2.69 44.02 21.37
N LEU A 545 -2.51 42.80 20.86
CA LEU A 545 -3.04 41.58 21.48
C LEU A 545 -2.29 41.17 22.76
N LEU A 546 -1.03 41.57 22.95
CA LEU A 546 -0.18 41.10 24.06
C LEU A 546 -0.84 41.14 25.44
N PRO A 547 -1.46 42.25 25.89
CA PRO A 547 -2.07 42.30 27.22
C PRO A 547 -3.26 41.35 27.35
N ALA A 548 -4.04 41.19 26.28
CA ALA A 548 -5.17 40.26 26.23
C ALA A 548 -4.68 38.81 26.29
N LEU A 549 -3.65 38.45 25.51
CA LEU A 549 -3.06 37.11 25.50
C LEU A 549 -2.56 36.71 26.88
N ALA A 550 -1.82 37.59 27.57
CA ALA A 550 -1.31 37.33 28.92
C ALA A 550 -2.45 37.07 29.91
N LYS A 551 -3.55 37.84 29.80
CA LYS A 551 -4.74 37.66 30.62
C LYS A 551 -5.47 36.34 30.32
N ILE A 552 -5.60 35.97 29.05
CA ILE A 552 -6.24 34.72 28.61
C ILE A 552 -5.45 33.53 29.15
N LEU A 553 -4.14 33.44 28.88
CA LEU A 553 -3.29 32.33 29.33
C LEU A 553 -3.36 32.12 30.85
N LYS A 554 -3.33 33.22 31.61
CA LYS A 554 -3.47 33.17 33.07
C LYS A 554 -4.84 32.65 33.51
N SER A 555 -5.92 33.06 32.84
CA SER A 555 -7.29 32.72 33.24
C SER A 555 -7.71 31.32 32.78
N THR A 556 -7.23 30.86 31.63
CA THR A 556 -7.61 29.58 31.02
C THR A 556 -6.61 28.46 31.31
N GLY A 557 -5.48 28.74 31.97
CA GLY A 557 -4.45 27.74 32.21
C GLY A 557 -3.62 27.38 30.98
N GLY A 558 -3.45 28.33 30.05
CA GLY A 558 -2.59 28.18 28.87
C GLY A 558 -3.32 27.90 27.56
N VAL A 559 -4.65 27.99 27.51
CA VAL A 559 -5.46 27.73 26.30
C VAL A 559 -5.87 29.04 25.62
N ILE A 560 -5.60 29.17 24.33
CA ILE A 560 -6.08 30.27 23.47
C ILE A 560 -7.01 29.71 22.40
N LEU A 561 -8.21 30.29 22.27
CA LEU A 561 -9.20 29.95 21.25
C LEU A 561 -9.37 31.11 20.27
N GLU A 562 -9.53 30.80 18.98
CA GLU A 562 -9.74 31.80 17.93
C GLU A 562 -11.08 32.52 18.13
N SER A 563 -12.11 31.79 18.55
CA SER A 563 -13.46 32.30 18.82
C SER A 563 -13.54 33.45 19.83
N LEU A 564 -12.49 33.68 20.62
CA LEU A 564 -12.46 34.79 21.60
C LEU A 564 -12.49 36.17 20.92
N PHE A 565 -12.11 36.24 19.64
CA PHE A 565 -11.87 37.50 18.92
C PHE A 565 -12.71 37.65 17.62
N GLU A 566 -13.85 36.97 17.53
CA GLU A 566 -14.69 36.98 16.31
C GLU A 566 -15.46 38.30 16.08
N ASP A 567 -15.85 39.03 17.13
CA ASP A 567 -16.75 40.18 17.06
C ASP A 567 -16.05 41.54 16.77
N GLU A 568 -16.79 42.49 16.17
CA GLU A 568 -16.30 43.77 15.61
C GLU A 568 -15.72 44.78 16.63
N GLY A 569 -15.78 44.49 17.93
CA GLY A 569 -15.29 45.39 18.96
C GLY A 569 -14.57 44.61 20.05
N ASP A 570 -13.25 44.49 19.94
CA ASP A 570 -12.36 43.97 20.98
C ASP A 570 -12.25 44.95 22.16
N GLN A 571 -13.39 45.35 22.74
CA GLN A 571 -13.39 46.13 23.97
C GLN A 571 -12.96 45.22 25.13
N PRO A 572 -12.09 45.69 26.04
CA PRO A 572 -11.62 44.89 27.18
C PRO A 572 -12.75 44.24 28.03
N LEU A 573 -13.92 44.89 28.10
CA LEU A 573 -15.12 44.40 28.78
C LEU A 573 -15.75 43.18 28.09
N ASP A 574 -15.65 43.06 26.76
CA ASP A 574 -16.18 41.92 26.02
C ASP A 574 -15.30 40.68 26.20
N LEU A 575 -13.97 40.86 26.20
CA LEU A 575 -13.03 39.79 26.53
C LEU A 575 -13.24 39.26 27.95
N GLU A 576 -13.48 40.14 28.94
CA GLU A 576 -13.79 39.72 30.31
C GLU A 576 -15.06 38.89 30.39
N ARG A 577 -16.12 39.30 29.69
CA ARG A 577 -17.36 38.53 29.61
C ARG A 577 -17.14 37.17 28.96
N LYS A 578 -16.43 37.13 27.82
CA LYS A 578 -16.07 35.88 27.12
C LYS A 578 -15.22 34.95 28.00
N LEU A 579 -14.23 35.48 28.73
CA LEU A 579 -13.43 34.71 29.68
C LEU A 579 -14.25 34.20 30.87
N THR A 580 -15.22 34.98 31.33
CA THR A 580 -16.17 34.58 32.39
C THR A 580 -17.06 33.43 31.92
N CYS A 581 -17.34 33.32 30.62
CA CYS A 581 -18.05 32.17 30.04
C CYS A 581 -17.11 30.98 29.75
N LEU A 582 -15.89 31.24 29.26
CA LEU A 582 -14.94 30.20 28.85
C LEU A 582 -14.38 29.42 30.05
N THR A 583 -14.01 30.09 31.13
CA THR A 583 -13.36 29.44 32.28
C THR A 583 -14.26 28.36 32.91
N PRO A 584 -15.56 28.62 33.17
CA PRO A 584 -16.50 27.59 33.60
C PRO A 584 -16.67 26.48 32.57
N LEU A 585 -16.74 26.81 31.28
CA LEU A 585 -16.87 25.82 30.21
C LEU A 585 -15.67 24.86 30.16
N LEU A 586 -14.43 25.35 30.26
CA LEU A 586 -13.23 24.52 30.32
C LEU A 586 -13.23 23.62 31.56
N ALA A 587 -13.59 24.18 32.72
CA ALA A 587 -13.71 23.42 33.97
C ALA A 587 -14.78 22.32 33.86
N GLU A 588 -15.93 22.63 33.24
CA GLU A 588 -17.02 21.68 33.01
C GLU A 588 -16.59 20.57 32.06
N LEU A 589 -15.91 20.89 30.96
CA LEU A 589 -15.40 19.91 29.99
C LEU A 589 -14.38 18.95 30.61
N VAL A 590 -13.43 19.47 31.41
CA VAL A 590 -12.44 18.66 32.14
C VAL A 590 -13.07 17.84 33.27
N ALA A 591 -14.19 18.30 33.81
CA ALA A 591 -15.05 17.53 34.71
C ALA A 591 -16.00 16.57 33.95
N GLY A 592 -15.71 16.25 32.68
CA GLY A 592 -16.48 15.32 31.86
C GLY A 592 -17.87 15.81 31.45
N GLY A 593 -18.23 17.06 31.75
CA GLY A 593 -19.47 17.70 31.37
C GLY A 593 -19.40 18.41 30.02
N GLY A 594 -20.21 19.45 29.86
CA GLY A 594 -20.18 20.35 28.71
C GLY A 594 -21.56 20.58 28.10
N PRO A 595 -21.62 21.24 26.92
CA PRO A 595 -22.88 21.63 26.31
C PRO A 595 -23.70 20.42 25.88
N SER A 596 -25.03 20.51 26.11
CA SER A 596 -26.02 19.49 25.69
C SER A 596 -27.01 20.00 24.62
N GLY A 597 -26.79 21.21 24.10
CA GLY A 597 -27.61 21.78 23.02
C GLY A 597 -27.40 21.09 21.67
N THR A 598 -28.39 21.18 20.78
CA THR A 598 -28.34 20.61 19.43
C THR A 598 -27.37 21.33 18.49
N THR A 599 -26.99 22.56 18.84
CA THR A 599 -25.99 23.38 18.15
C THR A 599 -24.91 23.82 19.12
N LEU A 600 -23.69 24.02 18.59
CA LEU A 600 -22.56 24.57 19.34
C LEU A 600 -22.32 26.02 18.93
N THR A 601 -21.97 26.87 19.90
CA THR A 601 -21.32 28.14 19.60
C THR A 601 -19.89 27.91 19.12
N ALA A 602 -19.29 28.89 18.45
CA ALA A 602 -17.88 28.81 18.03
C ALA A 602 -16.93 28.53 19.22
N MET A 603 -17.16 29.21 20.35
CA MET A 603 -16.39 29.00 21.59
C MET A 603 -16.54 27.58 22.15
N GLN A 604 -17.75 27.01 22.12
CA GLN A 604 -17.96 25.65 22.60
C GLN A 604 -17.28 24.62 21.70
N LEU A 605 -17.37 24.80 20.38
CA LEU A 605 -16.70 23.94 19.42
C LEU A 605 -15.17 23.96 19.62
N ASP A 606 -14.59 25.15 19.69
CA ASP A 606 -13.16 25.35 19.89
C ASP A 606 -12.69 24.70 21.20
N ALA A 607 -13.42 24.94 22.30
CA ALA A 607 -13.10 24.37 23.62
C ALA A 607 -13.17 22.83 23.61
N ILE A 608 -14.20 22.23 23.01
CA ILE A 608 -14.32 20.76 22.90
C ILE A 608 -13.17 20.21 22.06
N ALA A 609 -12.86 20.83 20.92
CA ALA A 609 -11.79 20.39 20.03
C ALA A 609 -10.43 20.36 20.74
N VAL A 610 -10.16 21.39 21.55
CA VAL A 610 -8.93 21.50 22.36
C VAL A 610 -8.91 20.47 23.50
N VAL A 611 -9.95 20.42 24.33
CA VAL A 611 -9.99 19.58 25.55
C VAL A 611 -10.05 18.09 25.19
N TYR A 612 -10.91 17.70 24.26
CA TYR A 612 -11.09 16.32 23.81
C TYR A 612 -10.20 15.92 22.63
N ARG A 613 -9.27 16.78 22.21
CA ARG A 613 -8.27 16.53 21.14
C ARG A 613 -8.89 15.97 19.86
N SER A 614 -10.04 16.50 19.47
CA SER A 614 -10.81 16.03 18.31
C SER A 614 -10.88 17.13 17.24
N PRO A 615 -10.72 16.81 15.93
CA PRO A 615 -10.79 17.82 14.88
C PRO A 615 -12.14 18.54 14.87
N GLN A 616 -12.12 19.87 14.68
CA GLN A 616 -13.35 20.68 14.64
C GLN A 616 -14.33 20.18 13.57
N GLU A 617 -13.83 19.79 12.39
CA GLU A 617 -14.64 19.25 11.30
C GLU A 617 -15.43 18.01 11.74
N PHE A 618 -14.76 17.04 12.37
CA PHE A 618 -15.40 15.82 12.86
C PHE A 618 -16.48 16.12 13.91
N ILE A 619 -16.21 17.06 14.81
CA ILE A 619 -17.17 17.50 15.82
C ILE A 619 -18.38 18.14 15.12
N ARG A 620 -18.17 19.11 14.22
CA ARG A 620 -19.25 19.78 13.48
C ARG A 620 -20.13 18.77 12.74
N THR A 621 -19.52 17.84 12.02
CA THR A 621 -20.25 16.84 11.23
C THR A 621 -21.07 15.91 12.14
N LYS A 622 -20.58 15.52 13.32
CA LYS A 622 -21.25 14.53 14.16
C LYS A 622 -22.09 15.07 15.31
N TRP A 623 -21.90 16.32 15.72
CA TRP A 623 -22.55 16.89 16.91
C TRP A 623 -24.07 16.74 16.88
N HIS A 624 -24.69 17.03 15.73
CA HIS A 624 -26.15 16.98 15.58
C HIS A 624 -26.76 15.58 15.76
N GLU A 625 -25.95 14.52 15.61
CA GLU A 625 -26.37 13.13 15.80
C GLU A 625 -26.17 12.67 17.27
N VAL A 626 -25.29 13.33 18.03
CA VAL A 626 -24.88 12.92 19.38
C VAL A 626 -25.80 13.54 20.42
N ARG A 627 -26.42 12.70 21.26
CA ARG A 627 -27.25 13.12 22.40
C ARG A 627 -26.60 12.75 23.73
N GLY A 628 -26.81 13.59 24.74
CA GLY A 628 -26.45 13.29 26.12
C GLY A 628 -27.45 12.30 26.71
N HIS A 629 -26.97 11.35 27.51
CA HIS A 629 -27.83 10.43 28.26
C HIS A 629 -27.40 10.35 29.72
N GLU A 630 -27.21 11.51 30.35
CA GLU A 630 -26.82 11.68 31.75
C GLU A 630 -27.84 11.02 32.69
N SER A 631 -29.11 10.93 32.28
CA SER A 631 -30.17 10.21 33.01
C SER A 631 -29.82 8.73 33.26
N HIS A 632 -29.07 8.09 32.35
CA HIS A 632 -28.66 6.69 32.51
C HIS A 632 -27.67 6.52 33.68
N LEU A 633 -27.05 7.60 34.15
CA LEU A 633 -26.11 7.58 35.28
C LEU A 633 -26.76 7.96 36.61
N GLN A 634 -28.02 8.43 36.63
CA GLN A 634 -28.67 8.94 37.85
C GLN A 634 -28.80 7.90 38.97
N GLY A 635 -28.85 6.62 38.63
CA GLY A 635 -28.89 5.52 39.60
C GLY A 635 -27.53 5.19 40.24
N LEU A 636 -26.44 5.85 39.80
CA LEU A 636 -25.09 5.60 40.29
C LEU A 636 -24.56 6.76 41.16
N VAL A 637 -23.96 6.42 42.29
CA VAL A 637 -23.14 7.32 43.11
C VAL A 637 -21.78 7.45 42.43
N LEU A 638 -21.54 8.60 41.79
CA LEU A 638 -20.29 8.91 41.09
C LEU A 638 -19.53 10.03 41.82
N ARG A 639 -18.20 9.89 41.89
CA ARG A 639 -17.32 10.95 42.41
C ARG A 639 -17.13 12.04 41.36
N GLN A 640 -16.79 13.25 41.80
CA GLN A 640 -16.41 14.34 40.89
C GLN A 640 -15.16 13.98 40.07
N SER A 641 -14.21 13.28 40.69
CA SER A 641 -12.99 12.79 40.03
C SER A 641 -12.48 11.54 40.73
N TYR A 642 -11.93 10.61 39.94
CA TYR A 642 -11.19 9.44 40.38
C TYR A 642 -9.71 9.71 40.13
N GLU A 643 -8.92 9.83 41.20
CA GLU A 643 -7.48 10.08 41.09
C GLU A 643 -6.75 8.87 40.47
N MET A 644 -5.91 9.13 39.47
CA MET A 644 -5.21 8.11 38.71
C MET A 644 -3.71 8.42 38.64
N ALA A 645 -2.89 7.68 39.39
CA ALA A 645 -1.46 7.92 39.49
C ALA A 645 -0.66 7.21 38.38
N TRP A 646 -0.19 7.97 37.38
CA TRP A 646 0.59 7.45 36.25
C TRP A 646 2.07 7.73 36.46
N ARG A 647 2.91 6.70 36.41
CA ARG A 647 4.36 6.83 36.63
C ARG A 647 5.07 7.13 35.32
N HIS A 648 5.95 8.13 35.31
CA HIS A 648 6.75 8.42 34.13
C HIS A 648 7.68 7.25 33.77
N ALA A 649 7.79 6.97 32.46
CA ALA A 649 8.71 6.01 31.88
C ALA A 649 9.69 6.74 30.95
N ARG A 650 10.98 6.51 31.12
CA ARG A 650 11.99 6.96 30.15
C ARG A 650 12.34 5.78 29.28
N ARG A 651 12.38 6.02 27.98
CA ARG A 651 12.82 5.04 27.00
C ARG A 651 14.26 5.33 26.65
N ARG A 652 15.10 4.29 26.66
CA ARG A 652 16.46 4.35 26.15
C ARG A 652 16.57 3.37 24.99
N LEU A 653 17.19 3.83 23.92
CA LEU A 653 17.52 2.97 22.80
C LEU A 653 18.75 2.11 23.15
N ARG A 654 18.61 0.79 23.07
CA ARG A 654 19.68 -0.15 23.43
C ARG A 654 20.77 -0.24 22.36
N ARG A 655 20.38 -0.06 21.10
CA ARG A 655 21.24 -0.08 19.91
C ARG A 655 20.54 0.68 18.79
N ASP A 656 21.32 1.19 17.85
CA ASP A 656 20.79 1.91 16.70
C ASP A 656 19.75 1.09 15.94
N LEU A 657 18.75 1.81 15.42
CA LEU A 657 17.70 1.23 14.61
C LEU A 657 18.23 0.82 13.23
N ASP A 658 17.56 -0.13 12.59
CA ASP A 658 17.93 -0.64 11.26
C ASP A 658 17.67 0.38 10.15
N SER A 659 18.70 1.15 9.79
CA SER A 659 18.67 2.16 8.73
C SER A 659 18.31 1.58 7.35
N VAL A 660 18.78 0.36 7.03
CA VAL A 660 18.51 -0.31 5.75
C VAL A 660 17.01 -0.60 5.63
N GLY A 661 16.39 -1.10 6.70
CA GLY A 661 14.95 -1.33 6.75
C GLY A 661 14.13 -0.05 6.53
N PHE A 662 14.52 1.07 7.15
CA PHE A 662 13.83 2.34 6.92
C PHE A 662 14.03 2.90 5.50
N HIS A 663 15.23 2.75 4.93
CA HIS A 663 15.46 3.13 3.53
C HIS A 663 14.63 2.29 2.55
N ALA A 664 14.40 1.01 2.85
CA ALA A 664 13.49 0.16 2.07
C ALA A 664 12.04 0.69 2.11
N LEU A 665 11.57 1.17 3.26
CA LEU A 665 10.24 1.77 3.40
C LEU A 665 10.10 3.08 2.61
N ARG A 666 11.11 3.97 2.69
CA ARG A 666 11.14 5.20 1.87
C ARG A 666 11.08 4.88 0.37
N ARG A 667 11.81 3.85 -0.06
CA ARG A 667 11.78 3.39 -1.45
C ARG A 667 10.41 2.82 -1.85
N ALA A 668 9.75 2.11 -0.95
CA ALA A 668 8.38 1.62 -1.15
C ALA A 668 7.40 2.79 -1.33
N ALA A 669 7.50 3.83 -0.50
CA ALA A 669 6.68 5.03 -0.61
C ALA A 669 6.92 5.80 -1.91
N GLN A 670 8.19 6.06 -2.26
CA GLN A 670 8.54 6.68 -3.54
C GLN A 670 8.01 5.89 -4.74
N PHE A 671 8.10 4.56 -4.69
CA PHE A 671 7.53 3.72 -5.74
C PHE A 671 6.00 3.85 -5.79
N SER A 672 5.33 3.88 -4.63
CA SER A 672 3.89 4.07 -4.52
C SER A 672 3.42 5.43 -5.04
N GLU A 673 4.19 6.50 -4.84
CA GLU A 673 3.85 7.83 -5.34
C GLU A 673 3.84 7.86 -6.86
N ASN A 674 4.93 7.38 -7.47
CA ASN A 674 5.12 7.35 -8.92
C ASN A 674 4.24 6.31 -9.62
N PHE A 675 3.65 5.35 -8.89
CA PHE A 675 2.92 4.22 -9.47
C PHE A 675 1.75 4.65 -10.38
N ARG A 676 1.10 5.79 -10.07
CA ARG A 676 0.00 6.36 -10.88
C ARG A 676 0.46 7.28 -12.01
N ASP A 677 1.70 7.78 -11.93
CA ASP A 677 2.24 8.75 -12.90
C ASP A 677 2.88 8.04 -14.11
N TYR A 678 2.97 6.70 -14.08
CA TYR A 678 3.43 5.92 -15.22
C TYR A 678 2.36 5.90 -16.33
N PRO A 679 2.76 6.08 -17.60
CA PRO A 679 1.82 6.14 -18.72
C PRO A 679 1.10 4.81 -18.99
N ASN A 680 1.60 3.69 -18.46
CA ASN A 680 0.94 2.38 -18.51
C ASN A 680 1.43 1.43 -17.41
N MET A 681 0.68 0.35 -17.18
CA MET A 681 0.96 -0.64 -16.14
C MET A 681 2.23 -1.46 -16.41
N PHE A 682 2.64 -1.58 -17.67
CA PHE A 682 3.88 -2.27 -18.06
C PHE A 682 5.12 -1.54 -17.51
N THR A 683 5.19 -0.22 -17.70
CA THR A 683 6.28 0.61 -17.18
C THR A 683 6.25 0.65 -15.65
N ALA A 684 5.05 0.79 -15.06
CA ALA A 684 4.88 0.80 -13.60
C ALA A 684 5.38 -0.49 -12.92
N CYS A 685 5.14 -1.64 -13.55
CA CYS A 685 5.45 -2.95 -12.99
C CYS A 685 6.80 -3.55 -13.44
N GLN A 686 7.56 -2.85 -14.27
CA GLN A 686 8.81 -3.36 -14.85
C GLN A 686 9.83 -3.78 -13.78
N ARG A 687 9.85 -3.10 -12.63
CA ARG A 687 10.80 -3.35 -11.54
C ARG A 687 10.32 -4.40 -10.53
N LEU A 688 9.07 -4.86 -10.63
CA LEU A 688 8.53 -5.95 -9.81
C LEU A 688 8.96 -7.30 -10.38
N SER A 689 9.22 -8.27 -9.51
CA SER A 689 9.61 -9.62 -9.93
C SER A 689 8.99 -10.68 -9.02
N PRO A 690 8.16 -11.60 -9.56
CA PRO A 690 7.48 -12.61 -8.76
C PRO A 690 8.46 -13.63 -8.15
N LYS A 691 9.71 -13.69 -8.66
CA LYS A 691 10.78 -14.53 -8.11
C LYS A 691 11.15 -14.12 -6.68
N GLN A 692 11.03 -12.84 -6.33
CA GLN A 692 11.35 -12.31 -5.00
C GLN A 692 10.39 -12.83 -3.91
N LEU A 693 9.19 -13.30 -4.29
CA LEU A 693 8.20 -13.88 -3.37
C LEU A 693 8.27 -15.42 -3.23
N ARG A 694 9.24 -16.13 -3.82
CA ARG A 694 9.35 -17.61 -3.65
C ARG A 694 9.91 -18.00 -2.28
N GLN A 695 9.52 -19.18 -1.77
CA GLN A 695 9.71 -19.60 -0.36
C GLN A 695 11.16 -19.93 0.07
N ASN A 696 12.13 -20.00 -0.85
CA ASN A 696 13.53 -20.37 -0.54
C ASN A 696 14.57 -19.33 -1.02
N ALA A 697 14.18 -18.07 -1.24
CA ALA A 697 15.16 -17.03 -1.48
C ALA A 697 15.88 -16.71 -0.16
N LEU A 698 17.03 -17.35 0.07
CA LEU A 698 17.98 -17.13 1.19
C LEU A 698 18.42 -15.67 1.40
N GLY A 699 17.89 -14.70 0.63
CA GLY A 699 18.18 -13.27 0.69
C GLY A 699 16.96 -12.34 0.59
N ALA A 700 15.74 -12.81 0.90
CA ALA A 700 14.55 -11.94 0.95
C ALA A 700 14.63 -10.96 2.15
N SER A 701 15.32 -9.84 1.96
CA SER A 701 15.38 -8.72 2.90
C SER A 701 14.27 -7.70 2.60
N LEU A 702 13.94 -6.84 3.56
CA LEU A 702 12.99 -5.73 3.38
C LEU A 702 13.32 -4.91 2.13
N ASP A 703 14.63 -4.71 1.90
CA ASP A 703 15.16 -3.99 0.75
C ASP A 703 14.73 -4.59 -0.60
N THR A 704 14.83 -5.91 -0.71
CA THR A 704 14.46 -6.64 -1.95
C THR A 704 12.95 -6.63 -2.20
N LEU A 705 12.14 -6.45 -1.16
CA LEU A 705 10.67 -6.48 -1.23
C LEU A 705 10.04 -5.09 -1.21
N ALA A 706 10.83 -4.02 -1.12
CA ALA A 706 10.37 -2.63 -1.03
C ALA A 706 9.36 -2.26 -2.13
N LEU A 707 9.62 -2.65 -3.38
CA LEU A 707 8.73 -2.31 -4.50
C LEU A 707 7.40 -3.07 -4.42
N HIS A 708 7.41 -4.31 -3.94
CA HIS A 708 6.17 -5.07 -3.74
C HIS A 708 5.34 -4.47 -2.59
N LEU A 709 5.98 -3.98 -1.53
CA LEU A 709 5.28 -3.19 -0.51
C LEU A 709 4.74 -1.89 -1.11
N GLY A 710 5.51 -1.19 -1.95
CA GLY A 710 5.09 0.02 -2.64
C GLY A 710 3.83 -0.18 -3.50
N SER A 711 3.70 -1.33 -4.16
CA SER A 711 2.47 -1.73 -4.85
C SER A 711 1.25 -1.85 -3.92
N LEU A 712 1.42 -2.41 -2.72
CA LEU A 712 0.34 -2.49 -1.73
C LEU A 712 -0.02 -1.11 -1.17
N LEU A 713 0.98 -0.27 -0.90
CA LEU A 713 0.76 1.12 -0.47
C LEU A 713 -0.01 1.92 -1.54
N ALA A 714 0.26 1.69 -2.83
CA ALA A 714 -0.45 2.36 -3.92
C ALA A 714 -1.94 1.99 -3.97
N LEU A 715 -2.29 0.72 -3.68
CA LEU A 715 -3.68 0.26 -3.57
C LEU A 715 -4.41 0.87 -2.39
N ALA A 716 -3.71 1.09 -1.27
CA ALA A 716 -4.27 1.61 -0.03
C ALA A 716 -4.22 3.15 0.08
N ARG A 717 -3.74 3.86 -0.95
CA ARG A 717 -3.45 5.30 -0.89
C ARG A 717 -4.65 6.21 -0.63
N GLU A 718 -5.87 5.75 -0.95
CA GLU A 718 -7.10 6.53 -0.67
C GLU A 718 -7.40 6.61 0.84
N ASP A 719 -6.77 5.77 1.67
CA ASP A 719 -6.81 5.91 3.13
C ASP A 719 -5.93 7.10 3.57
N GLY A 720 -6.51 8.00 4.36
CA GLY A 720 -5.85 9.24 4.79
C GLY A 720 -4.60 9.01 5.66
N THR A 721 -4.53 7.91 6.40
CA THR A 721 -3.38 7.58 7.24
C THR A 721 -2.25 6.95 6.42
N VAL A 722 -2.58 6.01 5.53
CA VAL A 722 -1.61 5.42 4.59
C VAL A 722 -1.02 6.51 3.67
N SER A 723 -1.86 7.41 3.16
CA SER A 723 -1.45 8.55 2.33
C SER A 723 -0.46 9.49 3.04
N ARG A 724 -0.61 9.69 4.36
CA ARG A 724 0.32 10.49 5.18
C ARG A 724 1.66 9.78 5.34
N TRP A 725 1.64 8.47 5.57
CA TRP A 725 2.85 7.65 5.64
C TRP A 725 3.65 7.66 4.33
N ILE A 726 2.94 7.59 3.19
CA ILE A 726 3.56 7.66 1.86
C ILE A 726 4.24 9.00 1.63
N ARG A 727 3.54 10.11 1.88
CA ARG A 727 4.05 11.47 1.58
C ARG A 727 5.21 11.90 2.46
N GLU A 728 5.13 11.62 3.76
CA GLU A 728 6.06 12.19 4.74
C GLU A 728 6.45 11.23 5.86
N GLY A 729 5.59 10.28 6.24
CA GLY A 729 5.80 9.55 7.49
C GLY A 729 7.04 8.66 7.56
N PHE A 730 7.41 7.98 6.47
CA PHE A 730 8.68 7.22 6.43
C PHE A 730 9.91 8.12 6.36
N ASP A 731 9.79 9.29 5.74
CA ASP A 731 10.86 10.28 5.64
C ASP A 731 11.13 10.93 6.99
N GLU A 732 10.07 11.34 7.70
CA GLU A 732 10.12 11.87 9.06
C GLU A 732 10.81 10.91 10.02
N LEU A 733 10.43 9.62 9.98
CA LEU A 733 11.00 8.61 10.87
C LEU A 733 12.52 8.46 10.67
N THR A 734 13.03 8.64 9.45
CA THR A 734 14.48 8.64 9.19
C THR A 734 15.20 9.91 9.63
N ALA A 735 14.49 11.01 9.84
CA ALA A 735 15.04 12.29 10.27
C ALA A 735 15.00 12.50 11.79
N MET A 736 14.17 11.73 12.50
CA MET A 736 14.05 11.82 13.96
C MET A 736 15.30 11.30 14.68
N GLU A 737 15.62 11.92 15.82
CA GLU A 737 16.62 11.36 16.74
C GLU A 737 16.13 10.01 17.26
N GLN A 738 16.87 8.94 16.98
CA GLN A 738 16.43 7.57 17.28
C GLN A 738 16.15 7.32 18.77
N GLY A 739 16.77 8.09 19.68
CA GLY A 739 16.55 8.00 21.12
C GLY A 739 15.40 8.85 21.66
N SER A 740 14.73 9.65 20.82
CA SER A 740 13.66 10.57 21.23
C SER A 740 12.34 9.85 21.50
N LEU A 741 11.48 10.51 22.28
CA LEU A 741 10.11 10.06 22.51
C LEU A 741 9.31 9.96 21.20
N GLY A 742 9.52 10.89 20.27
CA GLY A 742 8.88 10.87 18.95
C GLY A 742 9.30 9.69 18.09
N ALA A 743 10.60 9.35 18.08
CA ALA A 743 11.06 8.16 17.35
C ALA A 743 10.44 6.89 17.93
N PHE A 744 10.34 6.78 19.26
CA PHE A 744 9.64 5.67 19.90
C PHE A 744 8.16 5.60 19.47
N GLN A 745 7.43 6.71 19.54
CA GLN A 745 6.03 6.81 19.10
C GLN A 745 5.88 6.43 17.64
N ARG A 746 6.69 7.02 16.76
CA ARG A 746 6.61 6.81 15.31
C ARG A 746 6.98 5.39 14.90
N VAL A 747 7.91 4.73 15.60
CA VAL A 747 8.16 3.29 15.43
C VAL A 747 6.98 2.45 15.95
N GLY A 748 6.29 2.90 17.00
CA GLY A 748 5.03 2.32 17.46
C GLY A 748 3.92 2.42 16.42
N GLU A 749 3.68 3.62 15.88
CA GLU A 749 2.73 3.84 14.79
C GLU A 749 3.08 3.05 13.53
N LEU A 750 4.37 2.80 13.28
CA LEU A 750 4.83 1.91 12.20
C LEU A 750 4.43 0.46 12.43
N VAL A 751 4.42 -0.01 13.69
CA VAL A 751 3.87 -1.32 14.05
C VAL A 751 2.37 -1.34 13.76
N ASP A 752 1.64 -0.30 14.15
CA ASP A 752 0.19 -0.18 13.93
C ASP A 752 -0.15 -0.09 12.43
N LEU A 753 0.68 0.58 11.64
CA LEU A 753 0.57 0.64 10.19
C LEU A 753 0.52 -0.76 9.58
N PHE A 754 1.44 -1.64 9.96
CA PHE A 754 1.50 -3.00 9.41
C PHE A 754 0.54 -3.98 10.09
N ALA A 755 0.17 -3.72 11.34
CA ALA A 755 -0.70 -4.59 12.11
C ALA A 755 -2.18 -4.41 11.77
N VAL A 756 -2.62 -3.17 11.54
CA VAL A 756 -4.04 -2.80 11.43
C VAL A 756 -4.29 -1.88 10.23
N VAL A 757 -3.65 -0.72 10.16
CA VAL A 757 -4.03 0.35 9.22
C VAL A 757 -3.91 -0.08 7.75
N LEU A 758 -2.76 -0.61 7.35
CA LEU A 758 -2.54 -1.06 5.97
C LEU A 758 -3.40 -2.29 5.61
N PRO A 759 -3.54 -3.33 6.47
CA PRO A 759 -4.55 -4.36 6.28
C PRO A 759 -5.96 -3.82 5.98
N ASP A 760 -6.47 -2.94 6.85
CA ASP A 760 -7.84 -2.42 6.76
C ASP A 760 -8.03 -1.52 5.54
N ALA A 761 -7.05 -0.68 5.24
CA ALA A 761 -7.05 0.17 4.05
C ALA A 761 -7.04 -0.66 2.75
N LEU A 762 -6.32 -1.78 2.73
CA LEU A 762 -6.35 -2.71 1.61
C LEU A 762 -7.73 -3.37 1.47
N ASP A 763 -8.37 -3.77 2.57
CA ASP A 763 -9.72 -4.35 2.55
C ASP A 763 -10.77 -3.34 2.08
N ALA A 764 -10.64 -2.07 2.44
CA ALA A 764 -11.57 -1.01 2.05
C ALA A 764 -11.38 -0.51 0.60
N HIS A 765 -10.14 -0.45 0.09
CA HIS A 765 -9.83 0.30 -1.12
C HIS A 765 -9.28 -0.53 -2.29
N ALA A 766 -8.66 -1.69 -2.05
CA ALA A 766 -7.94 -2.42 -3.10
C ALA A 766 -8.88 -2.91 -4.21
N ASP A 767 -10.06 -3.43 -3.87
CA ASP A 767 -11.01 -3.94 -4.87
C ASP A 767 -11.55 -2.85 -5.79
N ALA A 768 -11.91 -1.69 -5.23
CA ALA A 768 -12.38 -0.55 -6.01
C ALA A 768 -11.30 -0.01 -6.96
N PHE A 769 -10.02 -0.11 -6.58
CA PHE A 769 -8.91 0.24 -7.45
C PHE A 769 -8.75 -0.79 -8.57
N ILE A 770 -8.73 -2.08 -8.24
CA ILE A 770 -8.57 -3.18 -9.20
C ILE A 770 -9.71 -3.18 -10.24
N GLU A 771 -10.93 -2.87 -9.82
CA GLU A 771 -12.10 -2.82 -10.71
C GLU A 771 -11.97 -1.76 -11.83
N ARG A 772 -11.22 -0.68 -11.59
CA ARG A 772 -11.02 0.40 -12.58
C ARG A 772 -9.96 0.05 -13.63
N LEU A 773 -9.21 -1.04 -13.44
CA LEU A 773 -8.14 -1.43 -14.35
C LEU A 773 -8.69 -2.21 -15.55
N PRO A 774 -8.16 -1.97 -16.76
CA PRO A 774 -8.35 -2.87 -17.89
C PRO A 774 -7.88 -4.30 -17.55
N GLU A 775 -8.57 -5.33 -18.08
CA GLU A 775 -8.22 -6.74 -17.80
C GLU A 775 -6.76 -7.08 -18.15
N ASN A 776 -6.24 -6.51 -19.25
CA ASN A 776 -4.86 -6.71 -19.69
C ASN A 776 -3.86 -6.10 -18.70
N ASP A 777 -4.14 -4.92 -18.16
CA ASP A 777 -3.29 -4.26 -17.17
C ASP A 777 -3.32 -5.00 -15.84
N ALA A 778 -4.50 -5.48 -15.44
CA ALA A 778 -4.65 -6.30 -14.24
C ALA A 778 -3.89 -7.62 -14.36
N ALA A 779 -4.00 -8.31 -15.50
CA ALA A 779 -3.25 -9.53 -15.80
C ALA A 779 -1.73 -9.27 -15.80
N HIS A 780 -1.30 -8.16 -16.42
CA HIS A 780 0.12 -7.80 -16.48
C HIS A 780 0.68 -7.53 -15.09
N TRP A 781 0.01 -6.71 -14.28
CA TRP A 781 0.43 -6.43 -12.92
C TRP A 781 0.49 -7.71 -12.08
N ALA A 782 -0.53 -8.57 -12.18
CA ALA A 782 -0.56 -9.84 -11.46
C ALA A 782 0.64 -10.73 -11.80
N SER A 783 1.04 -10.77 -13.09
CA SER A 783 2.21 -11.54 -13.54
C SER A 783 3.54 -11.05 -12.95
N ARG A 784 3.63 -9.77 -12.57
CA ARG A 784 4.82 -9.15 -12.00
C ARG A 784 4.82 -9.15 -10.47
N LEU A 785 3.64 -9.04 -9.86
CA LEU A 785 3.46 -8.91 -8.42
C LEU A 785 3.67 -10.25 -7.71
N GLY A 786 3.32 -11.39 -8.30
CA GLY A 786 3.47 -12.69 -7.65
C GLY A 786 3.30 -13.89 -8.57
N PRO A 787 3.50 -15.10 -8.05
CA PRO A 787 3.37 -16.32 -8.85
C PRO A 787 1.93 -16.51 -9.33
N SER A 788 1.78 -16.95 -10.58
CA SER A 788 0.49 -17.23 -11.21
C SER A 788 -0.35 -18.23 -10.38
N VAL A 789 -1.67 -17.99 -10.35
CA VAL A 789 -2.67 -18.85 -9.75
C VAL A 789 -3.38 -19.55 -10.91
N PRO A 790 -3.32 -20.90 -11.00
CA PRO A 790 -4.09 -21.62 -12.00
C PRO A 790 -5.59 -21.25 -11.88
N GLU A 791 -6.32 -21.23 -13.00
CA GLU A 791 -7.79 -21.04 -13.08
C GLU A 791 -8.31 -19.59 -12.95
N LEU A 792 -7.46 -18.61 -12.68
CA LEU A 792 -7.85 -17.19 -12.59
C LEU A 792 -7.13 -16.33 -13.64
N GLU A 793 -7.84 -15.37 -14.24
CA GLU A 793 -7.29 -14.43 -15.23
C GLU A 793 -7.65 -12.97 -14.89
N GLY A 794 -6.96 -12.02 -15.53
CA GLY A 794 -7.30 -10.60 -15.45
C GLY A 794 -7.35 -10.02 -14.04
N ARG A 795 -8.41 -9.28 -13.74
CA ARG A 795 -8.70 -8.70 -12.41
C ARG A 795 -8.86 -9.78 -11.32
N ALA A 796 -9.44 -10.94 -11.64
CA ALA A 796 -9.59 -12.02 -10.67
C ALA A 796 -8.23 -12.63 -10.28
N LEU A 797 -7.32 -12.76 -11.24
CA LEU A 797 -5.94 -13.15 -10.96
C LEU A 797 -5.21 -12.11 -10.10
N LEU A 798 -5.35 -10.83 -10.43
CA LEU A 798 -4.73 -9.75 -9.66
C LEU A 798 -5.19 -9.76 -8.21
N ARG A 799 -6.49 -9.92 -7.94
CA ARG A 799 -7.01 -10.06 -6.57
C ARG A 799 -6.32 -11.19 -5.81
N ALA A 800 -6.29 -12.38 -6.39
CA ALA A 800 -5.68 -13.54 -5.75
C ALA A 800 -4.17 -13.34 -5.49
N VAL A 801 -3.45 -12.70 -6.42
CA VAL A 801 -2.02 -12.39 -6.27
C VAL A 801 -1.79 -11.29 -5.23
N VAL A 802 -2.63 -10.25 -5.18
CA VAL A 802 -2.58 -9.20 -4.14
C VAL A 802 -2.79 -9.83 -2.77
N SER A 803 -3.80 -10.69 -2.59
CA SER A 803 -4.05 -11.40 -1.33
C SER A 803 -2.86 -12.26 -0.90
N ARG A 804 -2.24 -13.01 -1.82
CA ARG A 804 -1.03 -13.81 -1.52
C ARG A 804 0.18 -12.94 -1.16
N THR A 805 0.36 -11.82 -1.88
CA THR A 805 1.45 -10.89 -1.65
C THR A 805 1.30 -10.21 -0.28
N ARG A 806 0.09 -9.76 0.05
CA ARG A 806 -0.29 -9.25 1.37
C ARG A 806 0.03 -10.26 2.47
N ALA A 807 -0.41 -11.51 2.32
CA ALA A 807 -0.19 -12.58 3.29
C ALA A 807 1.29 -12.89 3.54
N LYS A 808 2.18 -12.62 2.57
CA LYS A 808 3.62 -12.78 2.74
C LYS A 808 4.31 -11.53 3.30
N LEU A 809 3.98 -10.35 2.79
CA LEU A 809 4.71 -9.11 3.10
C LEU A 809 4.35 -8.51 4.46
N LEU A 810 3.06 -8.45 4.80
CA LEU A 810 2.63 -7.77 6.03
C LEU A 810 3.21 -8.44 7.28
N PRO A 811 3.21 -9.78 7.44
CA PRO A 811 3.82 -10.42 8.60
C PRO A 811 5.34 -10.17 8.70
N LEU A 812 6.03 -10.12 7.56
CA LEU A 812 7.48 -9.87 7.52
C LEU A 812 7.82 -8.45 7.99
N HIS A 813 7.12 -7.44 7.47
CA HIS A 813 7.31 -6.04 7.84
C HIS A 813 6.88 -5.78 9.29
N LEU A 814 5.76 -6.37 9.72
CA LEU A 814 5.30 -6.30 11.11
C LEU A 814 6.31 -6.92 12.08
N ALA A 815 6.86 -8.09 11.75
CA ALA A 815 7.87 -8.75 12.57
C ALA A 815 9.14 -7.89 12.68
N TRP A 816 9.56 -7.27 11.59
CA TRP A 816 10.68 -6.34 11.61
C TRP A 816 10.39 -5.07 12.41
N ALA A 817 9.24 -4.41 12.21
CA ALA A 817 8.87 -3.20 12.93
C ALA A 817 8.81 -3.48 14.45
N ARG A 818 8.24 -4.62 14.85
CA ARG A 818 8.24 -5.08 16.25
C ARG A 818 9.65 -5.33 16.79
N ARG A 819 10.62 -5.77 15.96
CA ARG A 819 12.03 -5.89 16.39
C ARG A 819 12.66 -4.52 16.62
N GLN A 820 12.38 -3.53 15.77
CA GLN A 820 12.87 -2.16 15.97
C GLN A 820 12.26 -1.55 17.24
N PHE A 821 10.95 -1.71 17.42
CA PHE A 821 10.25 -1.24 18.62
C PHE A 821 10.80 -1.85 19.92
N LYS A 822 11.19 -3.14 19.90
CA LYS A 822 11.81 -3.83 21.05
C LYS A 822 13.21 -3.33 21.42
N LEU A 823 13.84 -2.47 20.62
CA LEU A 823 15.14 -1.89 20.96
C LEU A 823 15.05 -0.77 21.98
N TYR A 824 13.85 -0.25 22.20
CA TYR A 824 13.57 0.70 23.25
C TYR A 824 13.31 -0.04 24.56
N GLU A 825 14.21 0.17 25.52
CA GLU A 825 14.07 -0.36 26.87
C GLU A 825 13.55 0.75 27.79
N GLN A 826 12.72 0.35 28.76
CA GLN A 826 12.30 1.24 29.82
C GLN A 826 13.44 1.34 30.83
N GLU A 827 13.90 2.55 31.10
CA GLU A 827 14.86 2.78 32.17
C GLU A 827 14.11 2.73 33.51
N GLU A 828 14.40 1.73 34.33
CA GLU A 828 13.87 1.62 35.69
C GLU A 828 14.54 2.69 36.55
N ASP A 829 13.77 3.70 36.93
CA ASP A 829 14.24 4.76 37.81
C ASP A 829 13.26 4.86 38.98
N ALA A 830 13.67 4.30 40.12
CA ALA A 830 12.86 4.21 41.33
C ALA A 830 12.53 5.58 41.96
N SER A 831 13.15 6.65 41.46
CA SER A 831 13.02 8.02 41.99
C SER A 831 11.85 8.83 41.41
N ARG A 832 11.12 8.29 40.42
CA ARG A 832 10.19 9.12 39.62
C ARG A 832 8.81 9.28 40.23
N ARG A 833 8.38 10.53 40.33
CA ARG A 833 7.05 10.93 40.82
C ARG A 833 5.96 10.41 39.88
N ALA A 834 4.86 9.93 40.46
CA ALA A 834 3.65 9.69 39.71
C ALA A 834 2.99 11.03 39.39
N GLN A 835 2.60 11.22 38.14
CA GLN A 835 1.74 12.30 37.73
C GLN A 835 0.29 11.90 38.05
N LEU A 836 -0.45 12.80 38.71
CA LEU A 836 -1.83 12.56 39.07
C LEU A 836 -2.75 13.00 37.94
N MET A 837 -3.54 12.06 37.44
CA MET A 837 -4.57 12.27 36.43
C MET A 837 -5.96 12.23 37.08
N SER A 838 -6.95 12.80 36.40
CA SER A 838 -8.34 12.85 36.84
C SER A 838 -9.22 12.01 35.93
N GLY A 839 -9.72 10.88 36.42
CA GLY A 839 -10.72 10.06 35.75
C GLY A 839 -12.14 10.54 36.06
N VAL A 840 -13.00 10.60 35.05
CA VAL A 840 -14.39 11.04 35.17
C VAL A 840 -15.31 10.11 34.39
N VAL A 841 -16.42 9.68 35.00
CA VAL A 841 -17.45 8.90 34.33
C VAL A 841 -18.49 9.83 33.71
N SER A 842 -18.72 9.73 32.41
CA SER A 842 -19.60 10.66 31.68
C SER A 842 -20.45 10.02 30.59
N LYS A 843 -21.63 10.62 30.41
CA LYS A 843 -22.59 10.44 29.31
C LYS A 843 -22.96 11.77 28.65
N HIS A 844 -22.20 12.84 28.89
CA HIS A 844 -22.38 14.12 28.20
C HIS A 844 -21.94 14.03 26.73
N PRO A 845 -22.55 14.80 25.81
CA PRO A 845 -22.21 14.76 24.38
C PRO A 845 -20.73 14.94 24.07
N ALA A 846 -20.02 15.83 24.78
CA ALA A 846 -18.60 16.06 24.56
C ALA A 846 -17.76 14.78 24.79
N ALA A 847 -18.12 13.96 25.78
CA ALA A 847 -17.42 12.72 26.11
C ALA A 847 -17.52 11.64 25.02
N TYR A 848 -18.48 11.74 24.10
CA TYR A 848 -18.57 10.88 22.93
C TYR A 848 -17.29 10.95 22.07
N PHE A 849 -16.72 12.15 21.92
CA PHE A 849 -15.58 12.43 21.06
C PHE A 849 -14.25 11.91 21.60
N ALA A 850 -14.18 11.53 22.89
CA ALA A 850 -13.00 10.90 23.48
C ALA A 850 -12.54 9.65 22.70
N LYS A 851 -13.48 8.92 22.08
CA LYS A 851 -13.17 7.73 21.26
C LYS A 851 -12.29 8.07 20.05
N GLN A 852 -12.50 9.24 19.44
CA GLN A 852 -11.73 9.70 18.29
C GLN A 852 -10.28 10.00 18.71
N ALA A 853 -10.09 10.74 19.81
CA ALA A 853 -8.76 11.04 20.33
C ALA A 853 -8.01 9.80 20.83
N ALA A 854 -8.72 8.80 21.35
CA ALA A 854 -8.14 7.50 21.73
C ALA A 854 -7.84 6.59 20.53
N GLY A 855 -8.24 6.97 19.31
CA GLY A 855 -8.01 6.20 18.08
C GLY A 855 -8.87 4.94 17.96
N LEU A 856 -10.08 4.94 18.49
CA LEU A 856 -10.96 3.77 18.48
C LEU A 856 -11.71 3.61 17.16
N CYS A 857 -11.78 2.38 16.64
CA CYS A 857 -12.58 2.06 15.44
C CYS A 857 -14.08 2.31 15.64
N THR A 858 -14.55 2.35 16.89
CA THR A 858 -15.92 2.68 17.27
C THR A 858 -16.17 4.16 17.52
N ALA A 859 -15.26 5.04 17.10
CA ALA A 859 -15.44 6.49 17.24
C ALA A 859 -16.77 6.99 16.68
N GLY A 860 -17.23 6.41 15.56
CA GLY A 860 -18.52 6.72 14.94
C GLY A 860 -19.74 5.91 15.41
N ASN A 861 -19.58 4.94 16.34
CA ASN A 861 -20.71 4.09 16.77
C ASN A 861 -21.61 4.83 17.77
N LEU A 862 -22.74 5.36 17.27
CA LEU A 862 -23.78 6.02 18.06
C LEU A 862 -24.67 5.03 18.83
N ARG A 863 -24.97 3.86 18.27
CA ARG A 863 -25.85 2.87 18.93
C ARG A 863 -25.27 2.40 20.25
N MET A 864 -23.98 2.11 20.28
CA MET A 864 -23.26 1.80 21.52
C MET A 864 -23.31 2.96 22.52
N TRP A 865 -23.19 4.21 22.03
CA TRP A 865 -23.30 5.39 22.88
C TRP A 865 -24.70 5.59 23.45
N GLU A 866 -25.76 5.15 22.78
CA GLU A 866 -27.15 5.31 23.23
C GLU A 866 -27.55 4.32 24.34
N GLU A 867 -26.80 3.22 24.53
CA GLU A 867 -27.17 2.20 25.52
C GLU A 867 -27.19 2.72 26.97
N GLU A 868 -28.12 2.21 27.76
CA GLU A 868 -28.26 2.53 29.18
C GLU A 868 -27.13 1.95 30.03
N ARG A 869 -26.73 0.71 29.72
CA ARG A 869 -25.65 0.03 30.42
C ARG A 869 -24.26 0.64 30.18
N HIS A 870 -24.07 1.48 29.16
CA HIS A 870 -22.77 1.93 28.68
C HIS A 870 -22.46 3.38 29.09
N CYS A 871 -21.24 3.65 29.53
CA CYS A 871 -20.72 5.01 29.70
C CYS A 871 -19.21 5.07 29.49
N HIS A 872 -18.64 6.28 29.43
CA HIS A 872 -17.20 6.47 29.27
C HIS A 872 -16.56 6.87 30.60
N LEU A 873 -15.44 6.24 30.95
CA LEU A 873 -14.48 6.76 31.91
C LEU A 873 -13.40 7.52 31.12
N VAL A 874 -13.48 8.84 31.12
CA VAL A 874 -12.53 9.73 30.43
C VAL A 874 -11.49 10.22 31.42
N VAL A 875 -10.22 10.21 31.03
CA VAL A 875 -9.10 10.64 31.87
C VAL A 875 -8.54 11.94 31.33
N PHE A 876 -8.40 12.92 32.21
CA PHE A 876 -7.84 14.24 31.93
C PHE A 876 -6.54 14.44 32.69
N ASP A 877 -5.60 15.12 32.06
CA ASP A 877 -4.45 15.69 32.76
C ASP A 877 -4.85 17.08 33.30
N PRO A 878 -4.89 17.26 34.63
CA PRO A 878 -5.26 18.54 35.25
C PRO A 878 -4.33 19.69 34.85
N GLN A 879 -3.06 19.41 34.54
CA GLN A 879 -2.09 20.43 34.13
C GLN A 879 -2.31 20.86 32.69
N MET A 880 -2.62 19.92 31.80
CA MET A 880 -2.88 20.22 30.38
C MET A 880 -4.30 20.69 30.10
N GLN A 881 -5.25 20.41 31.01
CA GLN A 881 -6.69 20.56 30.78
C GLN A 881 -7.17 19.83 29.52
N ARG A 882 -6.61 18.63 29.26
CA ARG A 882 -6.90 17.85 28.06
C ARG A 882 -7.05 16.37 28.37
N MET A 883 -7.82 15.69 27.53
CA MET A 883 -8.01 14.25 27.56
C MET A 883 -6.70 13.53 27.23
N VAL A 884 -6.36 12.56 28.07
CA VAL A 884 -5.13 11.75 28.01
C VAL A 884 -5.39 10.25 27.92
N GLY A 885 -6.64 9.83 28.09
CA GLY A 885 -7.04 8.43 27.90
C GLY A 885 -8.52 8.22 28.18
N MET A 886 -9.03 7.04 27.82
CA MET A 886 -10.39 6.65 28.21
C MET A 886 -10.53 5.13 28.37
N ALA A 887 -11.60 4.71 29.02
CA ALA A 887 -12.14 3.35 29.02
C ALA A 887 -13.67 3.39 28.90
N MET A 888 -14.27 2.28 28.50
CA MET A 888 -15.71 2.09 28.43
C MET A 888 -16.15 1.27 29.64
N LEU A 889 -17.20 1.71 30.33
CA LEU A 889 -17.76 0.99 31.47
C LEU A 889 -19.15 0.47 31.10
N TYR A 890 -19.40 -0.79 31.45
CA TYR A 890 -20.70 -1.43 31.32
C TYR A 890 -21.23 -1.80 32.70
N VAL A 891 -22.36 -1.25 33.09
CA VAL A 891 -23.04 -1.59 34.35
C VAL A 891 -24.32 -2.34 34.01
N GLN A 892 -24.34 -3.65 34.26
CA GLN A 892 -25.46 -4.51 33.94
C GLN A 892 -25.51 -5.74 34.85
N GLN A 893 -26.65 -6.40 34.94
CA GLN A 893 -26.77 -7.69 35.61
C GLN A 893 -26.16 -8.78 34.71
N ILE A 894 -25.31 -9.62 35.29
CA ILE A 894 -24.69 -10.77 34.61
C ILE A 894 -24.91 -11.97 35.53
N PRO A 895 -25.91 -12.83 35.25
CA PRO A 895 -26.32 -13.90 36.15
C PRO A 895 -25.19 -14.84 36.58
N GLU A 896 -24.22 -15.07 35.70
CA GLU A 896 -23.06 -15.94 35.96
C GLU A 896 -22.04 -15.31 36.94
N LEU A 897 -22.12 -14.00 37.19
CA LEU A 897 -21.32 -13.29 38.18
C LEU A 897 -22.08 -13.12 39.50
N ASP A 898 -23.34 -12.67 39.39
CA ASP A 898 -24.29 -12.51 40.51
C ASP A 898 -25.72 -12.43 39.95
N SER A 899 -26.64 -13.20 40.52
CA SER A 899 -28.03 -13.31 40.06
C SER A 899 -28.93 -12.16 40.48
N HIS A 900 -28.49 -11.24 41.35
CA HIS A 900 -29.33 -10.19 41.93
C HIS A 900 -28.74 -8.79 41.81
N ARG A 901 -27.41 -8.66 41.77
CA ARG A 901 -26.70 -7.38 41.76
C ARG A 901 -26.10 -7.07 40.39
N LEU A 902 -26.01 -5.78 40.09
CA LEU A 902 -25.32 -5.28 38.91
C LEU A 902 -23.80 -5.52 39.03
N SER A 903 -23.16 -5.82 37.91
CA SER A 903 -21.71 -5.96 37.76
C SER A 903 -21.15 -4.84 36.88
N LEU A 904 -19.91 -4.43 37.13
CA LEU A 904 -19.20 -3.48 36.30
C LEU A 904 -18.17 -4.21 35.43
N VAL A 905 -18.31 -4.07 34.11
CA VAL A 905 -17.33 -4.54 33.14
C VAL A 905 -16.58 -3.34 32.56
N ILE A 906 -15.28 -3.24 32.82
CA ILE A 906 -14.41 -2.24 32.21
C ILE A 906 -13.79 -2.79 30.94
N ARG A 907 -13.87 -2.00 29.86
CA ARG A 907 -13.48 -2.37 28.51
C ARG A 907 -12.61 -1.28 27.89
N GLY A 908 -11.67 -1.66 27.04
CA GLY A 908 -11.00 -0.73 26.12
C GLY A 908 -10.20 0.33 26.87
N ILE A 909 -9.25 -0.09 27.69
CA ILE A 909 -8.34 0.83 28.38
C ILE A 909 -7.39 1.43 27.34
N ASN A 910 -7.64 2.68 26.94
CA ASN A 910 -7.00 3.32 25.81
C ASN A 910 -6.47 4.71 26.20
N PRO A 911 -5.28 4.79 26.80
CA PRO A 911 -4.49 6.03 26.85
C PRO A 911 -4.14 6.54 25.45
N THR A 912 -3.86 7.84 25.33
CA THR A 912 -3.29 8.41 24.10
C THR A 912 -1.85 7.92 23.89
N GLU A 913 -1.38 7.94 22.64
CA GLU A 913 -0.03 7.47 22.28
C GLU A 913 1.06 8.26 23.00
N GLU A 914 0.85 9.56 23.16
CA GLU A 914 1.71 10.46 23.92
C GLU A 914 1.95 9.96 25.34
N MET A 915 0.88 9.49 25.99
CA MET A 915 0.93 9.03 27.37
C MET A 915 1.52 7.63 27.50
N LEU A 916 1.25 6.73 26.55
CA LEU A 916 1.91 5.42 26.52
C LEU A 916 3.42 5.51 26.29
N ALA A 917 3.85 6.54 25.57
CA ALA A 917 5.25 6.78 25.34
C ALA A 917 5.96 7.31 26.58
N SER A 918 5.32 8.24 27.29
CA SER A 918 5.90 8.98 28.42
C SER A 918 5.65 8.33 29.79
N HIS A 919 4.74 7.35 29.88
CA HIS A 919 4.35 6.71 31.13
C HIS A 919 4.41 5.19 31.08
N ASP A 920 4.53 4.60 32.26
CA ASP A 920 4.56 3.17 32.48
C ASP A 920 3.17 2.56 32.29
N THR A 921 3.06 1.60 31.37
CA THR A 921 1.79 0.92 31.02
C THR A 921 1.13 0.26 32.23
N ARG A 922 1.93 -0.32 33.15
CA ARG A 922 1.37 -0.97 34.34
C ARG A 922 0.68 0.05 35.24
N SER A 923 1.31 1.19 35.51
CA SER A 923 0.68 2.25 36.33
C SER A 923 -0.63 2.76 35.74
N ILE A 924 -0.70 2.90 34.41
CA ILE A 924 -1.92 3.27 33.69
C ILE A 924 -3.00 2.22 33.93
N VAL A 925 -2.74 0.94 33.62
CA VAL A 925 -3.72 -0.15 33.77
C VAL A 925 -4.22 -0.26 35.22
N GLU A 926 -3.31 -0.20 36.21
CA GLU A 926 -3.72 -0.26 37.61
C GLU A 926 -4.67 0.87 37.97
N SER A 927 -4.36 2.10 37.58
CA SER A 927 -5.21 3.25 37.92
C SER A 927 -6.62 3.15 37.32
N PHE A 928 -6.77 2.60 36.10
CA PHE A 928 -8.09 2.39 35.48
C PHE A 928 -8.91 1.37 36.26
N PHE A 929 -8.28 0.26 36.65
CA PHE A 929 -8.94 -0.73 37.45
C PHE A 929 -9.23 -0.25 38.87
N ASP A 930 -8.38 0.59 39.46
CA ASP A 930 -8.62 1.21 40.77
C ASP A 930 -9.84 2.13 40.72
N ALA A 931 -9.95 2.97 39.67
CA ALA A 931 -11.13 3.79 39.43
C ALA A 931 -12.40 2.93 39.28
N ALA A 932 -12.35 1.86 38.48
CA ALA A 932 -13.48 0.94 38.30
C ALA A 932 -13.89 0.26 39.62
N VAL A 933 -12.92 -0.13 40.45
CA VAL A 933 -13.16 -0.71 41.78
C VAL A 933 -13.80 0.32 42.72
N LEU A 934 -13.36 1.57 42.70
CA LEU A 934 -13.99 2.64 43.49
C LEU A 934 -15.44 2.88 43.05
N VAL A 935 -15.70 2.97 41.74
CA VAL A 935 -17.07 3.04 41.20
C VAL A 935 -17.92 1.88 41.71
N ALA A 936 -17.40 0.65 41.64
CA ALA A 936 -18.12 -0.53 42.09
C ALA A 936 -18.38 -0.56 43.60
N GLN A 937 -17.43 -0.07 44.41
CA GLN A 937 -17.57 0.05 45.86
C GLN A 937 -18.63 1.08 46.24
N ASP A 938 -18.56 2.27 45.65
CA ASP A 938 -19.48 3.38 45.93
C ASP A 938 -20.95 3.01 45.57
N ASN A 939 -21.13 2.05 44.65
CA ASN A 939 -22.42 1.62 44.12
C ASN A 939 -22.87 0.22 44.59
N ASN A 940 -22.15 -0.39 45.54
CA ASN A 940 -22.44 -1.74 46.02
C ASN A 940 -22.64 -2.77 44.88
N LEU A 941 -21.76 -2.76 43.87
CA LEU A 941 -21.82 -3.70 42.74
C LEU A 941 -21.24 -5.07 43.11
N ALA A 942 -21.71 -6.11 42.42
CA ALA A 942 -21.31 -7.50 42.66
C ALA A 942 -19.82 -7.75 42.44
N CYS A 943 -19.26 -7.16 41.38
CA CYS A 943 -17.86 -7.33 41.03
C CYS A 943 -17.39 -6.28 40.01
N VAL A 944 -16.08 -6.25 39.80
CA VAL A 944 -15.45 -5.61 38.64
C VAL A 944 -14.79 -6.70 37.80
N ALA A 945 -15.10 -6.71 36.51
CA ALA A 945 -14.52 -7.61 35.55
C ALA A 945 -14.04 -6.88 34.28
N PHE A 946 -13.26 -7.56 33.46
CA PHE A 946 -12.94 -7.13 32.09
C PHE A 946 -13.11 -8.30 31.11
N PRO A 947 -13.44 -8.03 29.83
CA PRO A 947 -13.75 -9.06 28.85
C PRO A 947 -12.52 -9.86 28.44
N ALA A 948 -12.74 -11.13 28.08
CA ALA A 948 -11.70 -11.95 27.52
C ALA A 948 -11.16 -11.41 26.19
N PRO A 949 -9.88 -11.68 25.85
CA PRO A 949 -9.33 -11.29 24.56
C PRO A 949 -10.12 -11.92 23.41
N SER A 950 -10.51 -11.09 22.44
CA SER A 950 -11.04 -11.51 21.14
C SER A 950 -10.17 -10.94 20.00
N GLY A 951 -10.53 -11.24 18.75
CA GLY A 951 -9.88 -10.64 17.57
C GLY A 951 -10.17 -9.15 17.36
N ALA A 952 -11.15 -8.56 18.06
CA ALA A 952 -11.59 -7.17 17.85
C ALA A 952 -10.99 -6.15 18.83
N HIS A 953 -9.84 -6.44 19.43
CA HIS A 953 -9.14 -5.54 20.37
C HIS A 953 -10.02 -5.03 21.54
N ILE A 954 -10.92 -5.88 22.03
CA ILE A 954 -11.93 -5.50 23.04
C ILE A 954 -11.32 -4.97 24.34
N MET A 955 -10.16 -5.50 24.76
CA MET A 955 -9.50 -5.07 25.99
C MET A 955 -8.80 -3.72 25.84
N SER A 956 -8.18 -3.46 24.68
CA SER A 956 -7.51 -2.21 24.33
C SER A 956 -7.10 -2.25 22.85
N ASN A 957 -7.16 -1.12 22.14
CA ASN A 957 -6.53 -0.97 20.82
C ASN A 957 -5.01 -0.70 20.93
N ARG A 958 -4.48 -0.58 22.15
CA ARG A 958 -3.06 -0.34 22.42
C ARG A 958 -2.37 -1.65 22.77
N ASP A 959 -1.51 -2.15 21.87
CA ASP A 959 -0.81 -3.44 22.02
C ASP A 959 -0.03 -3.56 23.34
N ALA A 960 0.57 -2.46 23.83
CA ALA A 960 1.26 -2.44 25.12
C ALA A 960 0.31 -2.75 26.30
N VAL A 961 -0.86 -2.11 26.32
CA VAL A 961 -1.89 -2.32 27.35
C VAL A 961 -2.47 -3.73 27.24
N GLU A 962 -2.80 -4.16 26.03
CA GLU A 962 -3.36 -5.49 25.80
C GLU A 962 -2.40 -6.61 26.25
N LYS A 963 -1.10 -6.47 25.97
CA LYS A 963 -0.06 -7.40 26.44
C LYS A 963 0.09 -7.40 27.95
N ASP A 964 0.04 -6.23 28.58
CA ASP A 964 0.12 -6.13 30.04
C ASP A 964 -1.07 -6.83 30.71
N LEU A 965 -2.28 -6.60 30.21
CA LEU A 965 -3.50 -7.31 30.62
C LEU A 965 -3.37 -8.83 30.43
N LYS A 966 -2.95 -9.27 29.25
CA LYS A 966 -2.75 -10.71 28.97
C LYS A 966 -1.73 -11.34 29.91
N LYS A 967 -0.60 -10.67 30.15
CA LYS A 967 0.51 -11.17 30.96
C LYS A 967 0.17 -11.24 32.45
N ARG A 968 -0.44 -10.18 33.00
CA ARG A 968 -0.62 -10.04 34.45
C ARG A 968 -1.97 -10.55 34.93
N TYR A 969 -3.00 -10.50 34.09
CA TYR A 969 -4.36 -10.82 34.48
C TYR A 969 -4.83 -12.14 33.85
N VAL A 970 -4.79 -12.25 32.52
CA VAL A 970 -5.31 -13.44 31.82
C VAL A 970 -4.48 -14.68 32.07
N ALA A 971 -3.14 -14.61 31.88
CA ALA A 971 -2.25 -15.76 32.05
C ALA A 971 -2.13 -16.25 33.50
N ARG A 972 -2.54 -15.42 34.47
CA ARG A 972 -2.53 -15.75 35.90
C ARG A 972 -3.88 -16.21 36.43
N ALA A 973 -4.91 -16.24 35.58
CA ALA A 973 -6.20 -16.76 35.96
C ALA A 973 -6.15 -18.29 36.04
N PRO A 974 -6.46 -18.90 37.20
CA PRO A 974 -6.43 -20.35 37.35
C PRO A 974 -7.48 -21.02 36.43
N VAL A 975 -7.14 -22.21 35.92
CA VAL A 975 -7.98 -23.00 34.99
C VAL A 975 -9.18 -23.64 35.70
N GLN A 976 -9.14 -23.75 37.03
CA GLN A 976 -10.23 -24.27 37.87
C GLN A 976 -10.72 -23.20 38.86
N PRO A 977 -12.04 -23.11 39.10
CA PRO A 977 -12.59 -22.18 40.08
C PRO A 977 -12.03 -22.49 41.47
N ARG A 978 -11.57 -21.46 42.19
CA ARG A 978 -11.16 -21.60 43.59
C ARG A 978 -12.41 -21.65 44.47
N ALA A 979 -12.37 -22.51 45.49
CA ALA A 979 -13.36 -22.52 46.56
C ALA A 979 -13.50 -21.11 47.18
N GLU A 980 -14.73 -20.78 47.57
CA GLU A 980 -15.19 -19.50 48.12
C GLU A 980 -14.28 -18.99 49.26
N GLY A 981 -14.05 -17.67 49.29
CA GLY A 981 -13.29 -17.00 50.35
C GLY A 981 -11.99 -16.30 49.93
N VAL A 982 -11.81 -15.97 48.64
CA VAL A 982 -10.60 -15.27 48.17
C VAL A 982 -10.68 -13.77 48.52
N GLY A 983 -9.89 -13.33 49.50
CA GLY A 983 -9.85 -11.93 49.94
C GLY A 983 -9.47 -10.93 48.84
N ARG A 984 -9.92 -9.66 48.99
CA ARG A 984 -9.79 -8.52 48.06
C ARG A 984 -8.46 -8.42 47.28
N ASN A 985 -7.31 -8.73 47.89
CA ASN A 985 -5.98 -8.60 47.27
C ASN A 985 -5.57 -9.77 46.35
N ALA A 986 -6.21 -10.93 46.48
CA ALA A 986 -5.82 -12.10 45.71
C ALA A 986 -6.37 -12.09 44.27
N LEU A 987 -7.57 -11.54 44.03
CA LEU A 987 -8.17 -11.44 42.68
C LEU A 987 -7.44 -10.44 41.78
N ARG A 988 -6.84 -9.39 42.36
CA ARG A 988 -6.05 -8.41 41.60
C ARG A 988 -4.76 -8.99 41.03
N HIS A 989 -4.20 -10.02 41.67
CA HIS A 989 -2.96 -10.69 41.24
C HIS A 989 -3.20 -12.04 40.55
N ALA A 990 -4.37 -12.64 40.77
CA ALA A 990 -4.83 -13.88 40.16
C ALA A 990 -6.35 -13.77 39.89
N PRO A 991 -6.76 -13.16 38.77
CA PRO A 991 -8.17 -12.96 38.44
C PRO A 991 -8.93 -14.26 38.26
N GLU A 992 -10.21 -14.24 38.55
CA GLU A 992 -11.09 -15.39 38.32
C GLU A 992 -11.66 -15.33 36.90
N ARG A 993 -11.48 -16.38 36.11
CA ARG A 993 -12.12 -16.49 34.79
C ARG A 993 -13.51 -17.10 34.95
N VAL A 994 -14.55 -16.35 34.58
CA VAL A 994 -15.94 -16.80 34.61
C VAL A 994 -16.46 -16.94 33.19
N ALA A 995 -17.10 -18.06 32.88
CA ALA A 995 -17.81 -18.25 31.62
C ALA A 995 -19.13 -17.49 31.68
N ALA A 996 -19.24 -16.40 30.93
CA ALA A 996 -20.37 -15.49 30.96
C ALA A 996 -20.49 -14.83 29.59
N LYS A 997 -21.71 -14.73 29.07
CA LYS A 997 -21.95 -14.07 27.78
C LYS A 997 -22.03 -12.56 27.97
N PHE A 998 -21.16 -11.83 27.32
CA PHE A 998 -21.12 -10.37 27.36
C PHE A 998 -20.99 -9.79 25.96
N TYR A 999 -21.77 -8.76 25.63
CA TYR A 999 -21.65 -8.04 24.36
C TYR A 999 -20.82 -6.78 24.54
N ALA A 1000 -19.70 -6.71 23.84
CA ALA A 1000 -18.72 -5.65 24.02
C ALA A 1000 -19.11 -4.34 23.34
N TYR A 1001 -19.97 -4.34 22.31
CA TYR A 1001 -20.52 -3.12 21.68
C TYR A 1001 -21.95 -2.88 22.18
N GLU A 1002 -22.88 -2.59 21.27
CA GLU A 1002 -24.31 -2.68 21.54
C GLU A 1002 -24.76 -4.15 21.77
N GLN A 1003 -25.86 -4.33 22.48
CA GLN A 1003 -26.45 -5.62 22.79
C GLN A 1003 -26.66 -6.44 21.51
N GLY A 1004 -26.11 -7.66 21.48
CA GLY A 1004 -26.13 -8.52 20.29
C GLY A 1004 -24.89 -8.41 19.38
N SER A 1005 -23.99 -7.46 19.64
CA SER A 1005 -22.82 -7.16 18.82
C SER A 1005 -21.51 -7.43 19.57
N GLU A 1006 -20.55 -8.07 18.90
CA GLU A 1006 -19.22 -8.46 19.43
C GLU A 1006 -19.30 -9.20 20.78
N GLY A 1007 -19.86 -10.42 20.74
CA GLY A 1007 -20.00 -11.27 21.93
C GLY A 1007 -18.67 -11.88 22.39
N VAL A 1008 -18.48 -11.94 23.71
CA VAL A 1008 -17.42 -12.72 24.37
C VAL A 1008 -18.03 -13.73 25.33
N ASP A 1009 -17.38 -14.88 25.46
CA ASP A 1009 -17.87 -16.02 26.25
C ASP A 1009 -17.26 -16.10 27.65
N ALA A 1010 -16.37 -15.17 28.00
CA ALA A 1010 -15.75 -15.15 29.31
C ALA A 1010 -15.38 -13.74 29.78
N LEU A 1011 -15.42 -13.57 31.10
CA LEU A 1011 -15.01 -12.37 31.84
C LEU A 1011 -13.94 -12.74 32.86
N TYR A 1012 -13.02 -11.81 33.12
CA TYR A 1012 -11.99 -11.93 34.15
C TYR A 1012 -12.32 -11.00 35.31
N VAL A 1013 -12.75 -11.58 36.42
CA VAL A 1013 -13.11 -10.86 37.65
C VAL A 1013 -11.84 -10.49 38.41
N ILE A 1014 -11.66 -9.19 38.64
CA ILE A 1014 -10.48 -8.62 39.31
C ILE A 1014 -10.78 -8.12 40.71
N TRP A 1015 -12.06 -8.01 41.06
CA TRP A 1015 -12.51 -7.56 42.38
C TRP A 1015 -13.92 -8.07 42.69
N ARG A 1016 -14.15 -8.43 43.97
CA ARG A 1016 -15.45 -8.72 44.58
C ARG A 1016 -15.53 -8.02 45.95
N PRO A 1017 -16.74 -7.68 46.45
CA PRO A 1017 -16.93 -7.28 47.84
C PRO A 1017 -16.61 -8.46 48.77
N SER A 1018 -16.03 -8.19 49.93
CA SER A 1018 -15.81 -9.22 50.96
C SER A 1018 -17.16 -9.55 51.60
N GLU A 1019 -17.72 -10.74 51.39
CA GLU A 1019 -19.02 -11.10 51.97
C GLU A 1019 -18.95 -11.24 53.49
N THR A 1020 -19.92 -10.62 54.16
CA THR A 1020 -21.05 -11.35 54.79
C THR A 1020 -22.23 -10.38 54.93
N ILE A 1021 -23.35 -10.66 54.28
CA ILE A 1021 -24.68 -10.28 54.82
C ILE A 1021 -25.58 -11.52 54.65
N PRO A 1022 -26.28 -11.98 55.71
CA PRO A 1022 -27.10 -13.19 55.65
C PRO A 1022 -28.21 -13.05 54.63
N GLU A 1023 -28.56 -14.16 53.98
CA GLU A 1023 -29.80 -14.32 53.23
C GLU A 1023 -30.97 -13.74 54.04
N ILE A 1024 -31.61 -12.70 53.52
CA ILE A 1024 -32.95 -12.32 53.96
C ILE A 1024 -33.87 -13.40 53.37
N PRO A 1025 -34.55 -14.21 54.18
CA PRO A 1025 -35.45 -15.22 53.65
C PRO A 1025 -36.57 -14.53 52.87
N PRO A 1026 -37.07 -15.15 51.79
CA PRO A 1026 -38.08 -14.55 50.94
C PRO A 1026 -39.31 -14.20 51.79
N ALA A 1027 -39.78 -12.95 51.65
CA ALA A 1027 -41.01 -12.50 52.27
C ALA A 1027 -42.14 -13.48 51.91
N ALA A 1028 -42.65 -14.19 52.92
CA ALA A 1028 -43.87 -14.95 52.79
C ALA A 1028 -44.97 -14.01 52.28
N SER A 1029 -45.68 -14.47 51.26
CA SER A 1029 -46.87 -13.87 50.68
C SER A 1029 -47.81 -13.34 51.76
N ALA A 1030 -47.87 -12.02 51.93
CA ALA A 1030 -48.96 -11.36 52.62
C ALA A 1030 -50.12 -11.14 51.64
N SER A 1031 -50.78 -12.23 51.25
CA SER A 1031 -52.20 -12.21 50.91
C SER A 1031 -52.91 -12.98 52.02
N GLU A 1032 -53.98 -12.42 52.58
CA GLU A 1032 -54.78 -12.96 53.70
C GLU A 1032 -54.39 -12.49 55.12
N ALA A 1033 -54.37 -11.18 55.36
CA ALA A 1033 -54.65 -10.64 56.70
C ALA A 1033 -55.05 -9.15 56.65
N GLN A 1034 -56.04 -8.78 55.83
CA GLN A 1034 -56.66 -7.44 55.89
C GLN A 1034 -58.15 -7.48 55.52
N ALA A 1035 -58.85 -8.50 56.00
CA ALA A 1035 -60.29 -8.46 56.18
C ALA A 1035 -60.59 -8.60 57.68
N ASN A 1036 -61.08 -7.50 58.26
CA ASN A 1036 -61.76 -7.37 59.56
C ASN A 1036 -60.91 -7.15 60.83
N ALA A 1037 -60.55 -5.88 61.03
CA ALA A 1037 -60.69 -5.16 62.32
C ALA A 1037 -60.79 -3.65 62.00
N TRP A 1038 -61.94 -3.16 61.50
CA TRP A 1038 -62.96 -2.40 62.26
C TRP A 1038 -62.44 -1.13 62.97
N ALA A 1039 -62.32 -0.03 62.23
CA ALA A 1039 -62.72 1.35 62.59
C ALA A 1039 -62.49 2.29 61.41
#